data_AF-A0A2S7K941-F1
#
_entry.id   AF-A0A2S7K941-F1
#
_cell.length_a   1.000
_cell.length_b   1.000
_cell.length_c   1.000
_cell.angle_alpha   90.00
_cell.angle_beta   90.00
_cell.angle_gamma   90.00
#
_symmetry.space_group_name_H-M   'P 1'
#
loop_
_entity.id
_entity.type
_entity.pdbx_description
1 polymer ?
#
loop_
_entity_poly.entity_id
_entity_poly.type
_entity_poly.pdbx_seq_one_letter_code
_entity_poly.pdbx_strand_id
1 'polypeptide(L)'
;MRILLFSTLFPNAAAPAHGIFVENRLSAYRKKYDAEVKVVAPVPWFPFSHPLFGRYGAYARAPRRETRHGVDVFHPRFFIPPKLGMQAAPVALARCLRKEAKRLIAEGWDFDFIDAHYFYPDGVAAADVARELEKPFAVTARGTDVNLLPHYEGPRKKILDAAWRADAVMTVADALKQELARLGAPAENITVLRNGVDLEKFSPADREAERRVLGLDGLVLASVGQLIERKGHGIVIDALKDLPSATLLIVGEGPERKMLEARARLAGVAERVRFLGQADHDDLRRIYSAADILVLASSREGWPNVLLEAMACGTPCVASDVWGTSEVIAAPEAGRLAKERTPRAIAGAVKDLLASPSGRKAARAYAEKQSWEETADGMQAIFCALEERSRAASALKTSPVVLDEDNKRPRLIVTVDTEEEFDWRRFDGDDYRVSPMDGVERFQALCREEGAAPLYFLTWPILKDERAAPCFQSMAGAGVADFGLHLHQWTTPPGNFTGEYFSFQKNLPRQAYREKLKSLAGLFEDVFSEKPLAHRAGRYGIGSGDYELLAEFGLCYDFSPSAAFDFSSRGGPDFSTMSNKPFIAEADGRRLVATPVTGARALRGTSYFLSQEKRDAGFAPYKKDPFSVFKIPMRLSPEGGRLEDLQALTRAVIDGGAPVLTYTLHSTSLTPGASPYARDETGADEILATTAAYLSWFRETLGGEIVSFKDLRALYDGAGEQA
;
A
#
# COMPACT_ATOMS: atom_id res chain seq x y z
N MET A 1 -11.70 5.43 -15.80
CA MET A 1 -11.09 4.27 -15.12
C MET A 1 -11.78 2.94 -15.39
N ARG A 2 -10.97 1.88 -15.41
CA ARG A 2 -11.30 0.45 -15.38
C ARG A 2 -10.75 -0.18 -14.10
N ILE A 3 -11.62 -0.80 -13.30
CA ILE A 3 -11.27 -1.31 -11.96
C ILE A 3 -11.43 -2.82 -11.90
N LEU A 4 -10.35 -3.53 -11.54
CA LEU A 4 -10.43 -4.96 -11.22
C LEU A 4 -10.65 -5.15 -9.72
N LEU A 5 -11.89 -5.37 -9.29
CA LEU A 5 -12.18 -5.66 -7.88
C LEU A 5 -11.84 -7.11 -7.54
N PHE A 6 -11.13 -7.33 -6.44
CA PHE A 6 -10.73 -8.66 -5.98
C PHE A 6 -11.20 -8.97 -4.55
N SER A 7 -12.07 -9.97 -4.38
CA SER A 7 -12.42 -10.48 -3.04
C SER A 7 -13.13 -11.83 -3.02
N THR A 8 -12.71 -12.71 -2.13
CA THR A 8 -13.44 -13.92 -1.69
C THR A 8 -14.68 -13.61 -0.85
N LEU A 9 -14.88 -12.34 -0.47
CA LEU A 9 -16.07 -11.87 0.24
C LEU A 9 -17.18 -11.38 -0.71
N PHE A 10 -16.97 -11.29 -2.02
CA PHE A 10 -18.02 -10.83 -2.93
C PHE A 10 -19.20 -11.86 -2.98
N PRO A 11 -20.46 -11.39 -2.99
CA PRO A 11 -21.63 -12.27 -3.08
C PRO A 11 -21.71 -13.02 -4.40
N ASN A 12 -22.51 -14.09 -4.42
CA ASN A 12 -22.81 -14.87 -5.63
C ASN A 12 -24.22 -15.47 -5.50
N ALA A 13 -24.79 -15.96 -6.60
CA ALA A 13 -26.14 -16.50 -6.66
C ALA A 13 -26.42 -17.65 -5.66
N ALA A 14 -25.40 -18.42 -5.25
CA ALA A 14 -25.54 -19.49 -4.26
C ALA A 14 -25.37 -19.02 -2.79
N ALA A 15 -24.95 -17.77 -2.57
CA ALA A 15 -24.76 -17.14 -1.26
C ALA A 15 -24.92 -15.61 -1.36
N PRO A 16 -26.14 -15.09 -1.66
CA PRO A 16 -26.35 -13.67 -2.00
C PRO A 16 -26.07 -12.69 -0.86
N ALA A 17 -26.19 -13.13 0.41
CA ALA A 17 -25.87 -12.31 1.58
C ALA A 17 -24.38 -12.35 2.00
N HIS A 18 -23.55 -13.18 1.35
CA HIS A 18 -22.13 -13.32 1.71
C HIS A 18 -21.37 -12.05 1.31
N GLY A 19 -20.89 -11.31 2.32
CA GLY A 19 -20.12 -10.07 2.14
C GLY A 19 -20.77 -9.02 1.24
N ILE A 20 -22.11 -8.95 1.27
CA ILE A 20 -22.95 -7.98 0.52
C ILE A 20 -22.47 -6.52 0.66
N PHE A 21 -21.76 -6.18 1.74
CA PHE A 21 -21.11 -4.89 1.94
C PHE A 21 -20.06 -4.52 0.86
N VAL A 22 -19.50 -5.48 0.11
CA VAL A 22 -18.58 -5.20 -1.01
C VAL A 22 -19.37 -4.77 -2.23
N GLU A 23 -20.44 -5.51 -2.57
CA GLU A 23 -21.36 -5.19 -3.65
C GLU A 23 -22.11 -3.87 -3.40
N ASN A 24 -22.53 -3.61 -2.15
CA ASN A 24 -23.14 -2.32 -1.76
C ASN A 24 -22.18 -1.14 -1.92
N ARG A 25 -20.92 -1.25 -1.47
CA ARG A 25 -19.91 -0.18 -1.66
C ARG A 25 -19.67 0.09 -3.14
N LEU A 26 -19.47 -0.97 -3.94
CA LEU A 26 -19.30 -0.86 -5.38
C LEU A 26 -20.51 -0.23 -6.06
N SER A 27 -21.72 -0.61 -5.66
CA SER A 27 -22.97 -0.09 -6.22
C SER A 27 -23.17 1.39 -5.89
N ALA A 28 -22.86 1.81 -4.67
CA ALA A 28 -22.93 3.22 -4.28
C ALA A 28 -21.94 4.08 -5.05
N TYR A 29 -20.69 3.62 -5.20
CA TYR A 29 -19.68 4.28 -6.01
C TYR A 29 -20.13 4.43 -7.48
N ARG A 30 -20.59 3.34 -8.11
CA ARG A 30 -21.11 3.35 -9.49
C ARG A 30 -22.45 4.09 -9.69
N LYS A 31 -23.19 4.42 -8.63
CA LYS A 31 -24.38 5.30 -8.70
C LYS A 31 -23.99 6.77 -8.93
N LYS A 32 -22.77 7.17 -8.53
CA LYS A 32 -22.27 8.55 -8.59
C LYS A 32 -21.17 8.78 -9.61
N TYR A 33 -20.31 7.79 -9.85
CA TYR A 33 -19.13 7.90 -10.72
C TYR A 33 -19.13 6.84 -11.82
N ASP A 34 -18.74 7.25 -13.03
CA ASP A 34 -18.59 6.32 -14.16
C ASP A 34 -17.28 5.52 -14.02
N ALA A 35 -17.43 4.21 -13.90
CA ALA A 35 -16.33 3.27 -13.76
C ALA A 35 -16.72 1.90 -14.36
N GLU A 36 -15.87 1.42 -15.27
CA GLU A 36 -16.00 0.09 -15.84
C GLU A 36 -15.37 -0.91 -14.86
N VAL A 37 -16.19 -1.70 -14.16
CA VAL A 37 -15.72 -2.62 -13.12
C VAL A 37 -15.96 -4.07 -13.51
N LYS A 38 -14.94 -4.91 -13.30
CA LYS A 38 -15.07 -6.38 -13.32
C LYS A 38 -14.58 -6.94 -12.00
N VAL A 39 -15.22 -8.01 -11.54
CA VAL A 39 -14.95 -8.60 -10.22
C VAL A 39 -14.35 -9.99 -10.39
N VAL A 40 -13.21 -10.25 -9.77
CA VAL A 40 -12.69 -11.61 -9.57
C VAL A 40 -12.93 -12.00 -8.11
N ALA A 41 -13.83 -12.94 -7.90
CA ALA A 41 -14.27 -13.39 -6.58
C ALA A 41 -14.07 -14.91 -6.43
N PRO A 42 -12.85 -15.38 -6.13
CA PRO A 42 -12.56 -16.80 -6.09
C PRO A 42 -13.36 -17.53 -5.02
N VAL A 43 -13.88 -18.71 -5.37
CA VAL A 43 -14.68 -19.54 -4.47
C VAL A 43 -13.92 -20.85 -4.18
N PRO A 44 -13.85 -21.31 -2.91
CA PRO A 44 -13.20 -22.57 -2.59
C PRO A 44 -13.77 -23.72 -3.44
N TRP A 45 -12.90 -24.63 -3.88
CA TRP A 45 -13.33 -25.85 -4.55
C TRP A 45 -13.88 -26.84 -3.52
N PHE A 46 -15.05 -27.41 -3.80
CA PHE A 46 -15.67 -28.46 -3.01
C PHE A 46 -16.44 -29.41 -3.96
N PRO A 47 -16.35 -30.75 -3.78
CA PRO A 47 -16.86 -31.69 -4.78
C PRO A 47 -18.38 -31.92 -4.78
N PHE A 48 -19.10 -31.57 -3.70
CA PHE A 48 -20.51 -31.96 -3.54
C PHE A 48 -21.45 -30.76 -3.41
N SER A 49 -22.50 -30.69 -4.24
CA SER A 49 -23.48 -29.60 -4.26
C SER A 49 -24.69 -29.78 -3.34
N HIS A 50 -24.82 -30.95 -2.68
CA HIS A 50 -26.00 -31.29 -1.88
C HIS A 50 -26.19 -30.35 -0.66
N PRO A 51 -27.43 -29.91 -0.33
CA PRO A 51 -27.68 -28.99 0.79
C PRO A 51 -27.16 -29.44 2.15
N LEU A 52 -27.06 -30.76 2.39
CA LEU A 52 -26.53 -31.35 3.62
C LEU A 52 -25.10 -30.90 3.96
N PHE A 53 -24.30 -30.46 2.97
CA PHE A 53 -22.97 -29.90 3.19
C PHE A 53 -22.97 -28.40 3.54
N GLY A 54 -24.14 -27.78 3.74
CA GLY A 54 -24.28 -26.38 4.16
C GLY A 54 -23.52 -25.40 3.27
N ARG A 55 -22.67 -24.56 3.86
CA ARG A 55 -21.84 -23.58 3.12
C ARG A 55 -20.88 -24.23 2.11
N TYR A 56 -20.39 -25.44 2.41
CA TYR A 56 -19.49 -26.13 1.48
C TYR A 56 -20.24 -26.58 0.22
N GLY A 57 -21.50 -27.02 0.38
CA GLY A 57 -22.41 -27.24 -0.74
C GLY A 57 -22.70 -25.96 -1.54
N ALA A 58 -22.82 -24.81 -0.87
CA ALA A 58 -22.98 -23.52 -1.55
C ALA A 58 -21.76 -23.15 -2.40
N TYR A 59 -20.54 -23.46 -1.95
CA TYR A 59 -19.33 -23.30 -2.79
C TYR A 59 -19.46 -24.09 -4.09
N ALA A 60 -19.82 -25.38 -4.03
CA ALA A 60 -19.99 -26.20 -5.25
C ALA A 60 -21.09 -25.67 -6.18
N ARG A 61 -22.14 -25.03 -5.64
CA ARG A 61 -23.26 -24.44 -6.41
C ARG A 61 -23.00 -23.06 -7.01
N ALA A 62 -22.01 -22.30 -6.52
CA ALA A 62 -21.72 -20.97 -7.06
C ALA A 62 -21.41 -21.04 -8.58
N PRO A 63 -21.93 -20.12 -9.42
CA PRO A 63 -21.63 -20.12 -10.85
C PRO A 63 -20.13 -19.86 -11.09
N ARG A 64 -19.64 -20.13 -12.31
CA ARG A 64 -18.25 -19.77 -12.69
C ARG A 64 -18.12 -18.32 -13.16
N ARG A 65 -19.19 -17.77 -13.72
CA ARG A 65 -19.38 -16.36 -14.09
C ARG A 65 -20.86 -16.03 -13.87
N GLU A 66 -21.14 -14.85 -13.35
CA GLU A 66 -22.48 -14.26 -13.32
C GLU A 66 -22.37 -12.74 -13.57
N THR A 67 -23.49 -12.10 -13.92
CA THR A 67 -23.58 -10.65 -14.02
C THR A 67 -24.49 -10.15 -12.91
N ARG A 68 -23.99 -9.27 -12.03
CA ARG A 68 -24.69 -8.75 -10.86
C ARG A 68 -24.72 -7.24 -10.91
N HIS A 69 -25.91 -6.61 -10.85
CA HIS A 69 -26.04 -5.14 -10.93
C HIS A 69 -25.28 -4.48 -12.10
N GLY A 70 -25.26 -5.16 -13.26
CA GLY A 70 -24.50 -4.72 -14.44
C GLY A 70 -22.97 -4.79 -14.30
N VAL A 71 -22.46 -5.66 -13.43
CA VAL A 71 -21.04 -5.95 -13.21
C VAL A 71 -20.77 -7.41 -13.57
N ASP A 72 -19.72 -7.66 -14.35
CA ASP A 72 -19.26 -9.02 -14.64
C ASP A 72 -18.45 -9.59 -13.46
N VAL A 73 -18.86 -10.74 -12.96
CA VAL A 73 -18.27 -11.41 -11.79
C VAL A 73 -17.75 -12.78 -12.20
N PHE A 74 -16.46 -13.04 -11.94
CA PHE A 74 -15.77 -14.29 -12.22
C PHE A 74 -15.46 -15.03 -10.92
N HIS A 75 -15.80 -16.31 -10.85
CA HIS A 75 -15.61 -17.17 -9.67
C HIS A 75 -14.64 -18.32 -9.96
N PRO A 76 -13.33 -18.04 -10.13
CA PRO A 76 -12.32 -19.09 -10.30
C PRO A 76 -12.23 -19.95 -9.05
N ARG A 77 -11.92 -21.24 -9.24
CA ARG A 77 -11.95 -22.23 -8.14
C ARG A 77 -10.55 -22.49 -7.61
N PHE A 78 -10.40 -22.40 -6.30
CA PHE A 78 -9.12 -22.61 -5.62
C PHE A 78 -9.22 -23.68 -4.53
N PHE A 79 -8.18 -24.50 -4.39
CA PHE A 79 -8.13 -25.55 -3.39
C PHE A 79 -7.49 -25.04 -2.10
N ILE A 80 -8.15 -25.29 -0.96
CA ILE A 80 -7.61 -25.03 0.37
C ILE A 80 -7.44 -26.39 1.08
N PRO A 81 -6.22 -26.88 1.30
CA PRO A 81 -6.02 -28.11 2.06
C PRO A 81 -6.47 -27.94 3.52
N PRO A 82 -7.25 -28.86 4.11
CA PRO A 82 -7.65 -28.79 5.51
C PRO A 82 -6.44 -28.69 6.46
N LYS A 83 -6.58 -27.91 7.54
CA LYS A 83 -5.54 -27.61 8.57
C LYS A 83 -4.27 -26.88 8.09
N LEU A 84 -3.83 -27.06 6.84
CA LEU A 84 -2.69 -26.34 6.22
C LEU A 84 -3.13 -25.05 5.50
N GLY A 85 -4.43 -24.89 5.27
CA GLY A 85 -5.01 -23.95 4.32
C GLY A 85 -4.70 -22.48 4.50
N MET A 86 -4.63 -21.97 5.74
CA MET A 86 -4.49 -20.52 5.95
C MET A 86 -3.19 -19.96 5.36
N GLN A 87 -2.06 -20.67 5.46
CA GLN A 87 -0.78 -20.20 4.94
C GLN A 87 -0.67 -20.28 3.41
N ALA A 88 -1.37 -21.26 2.80
CA ALA A 88 -1.38 -21.50 1.36
C ALA A 88 -2.42 -20.65 0.60
N ALA A 89 -3.45 -20.16 1.29
CA ALA A 89 -4.56 -19.42 0.68
C ALA A 89 -4.12 -18.21 -0.17
N PRO A 90 -3.20 -17.31 0.27
CA PRO A 90 -2.75 -16.20 -0.56
C PRO A 90 -2.13 -16.66 -1.89
N VAL A 91 -1.37 -17.75 -1.88
CA VAL A 91 -0.72 -18.28 -3.10
C VAL A 91 -1.74 -18.91 -4.05
N ALA A 92 -2.73 -19.62 -3.51
CA ALA A 92 -3.83 -20.20 -4.31
C ALA A 92 -4.71 -19.10 -4.93
N LEU A 93 -4.99 -18.04 -4.18
CA LEU A 93 -5.73 -16.86 -4.64
C LEU A 93 -4.95 -16.06 -5.69
N ALA A 94 -3.65 -15.80 -5.47
CA ALA A 94 -2.80 -15.11 -6.43
C ALA A 94 -2.73 -15.84 -7.76
N ARG A 95 -2.73 -17.19 -7.78
CA ARG A 95 -2.83 -17.98 -9.02
C ARG A 95 -4.15 -17.75 -9.76
N CYS A 96 -5.26 -17.65 -9.03
CA CYS A 96 -6.57 -17.38 -9.62
C CYS A 96 -6.66 -15.96 -10.19
N LEU A 97 -6.29 -14.95 -9.38
CA LEU A 97 -6.28 -13.55 -9.79
C LEU A 97 -5.35 -13.33 -11.00
N ARG A 98 -4.11 -13.81 -10.95
CA ARG A 98 -3.15 -13.74 -12.08
C ARG A 98 -3.72 -14.31 -13.37
N LYS A 99 -4.36 -15.48 -13.31
CA LYS A 99 -4.91 -16.14 -14.49
C LYS A 99 -6.02 -15.31 -15.12
N GLU A 100 -6.98 -14.86 -14.32
CA GLU A 100 -8.13 -14.12 -14.84
C GLU A 100 -7.73 -12.69 -15.26
N ALA A 101 -6.85 -12.02 -14.51
CA ALA A 101 -6.31 -10.70 -14.88
C ALA A 101 -5.56 -10.76 -16.21
N LYS A 102 -4.64 -11.73 -16.41
CA LYS A 102 -3.93 -11.91 -17.68
C LYS A 102 -4.87 -12.29 -18.83
N ARG A 103 -5.94 -13.05 -18.57
CA ARG A 103 -6.97 -13.29 -19.59
C ARG A 103 -7.68 -12.00 -19.98
N LEU A 104 -8.14 -11.21 -19.01
CA LEU A 104 -8.86 -9.97 -19.28
C LEU A 104 -8.01 -8.96 -20.07
N ILE A 105 -6.73 -8.80 -19.71
CA ILE A 105 -5.77 -7.98 -20.47
C ILE A 105 -5.64 -8.49 -21.91
N ALA A 106 -5.49 -9.80 -22.12
CA ALA A 106 -5.40 -10.40 -23.45
C ALA A 106 -6.72 -10.32 -24.26
N GLU A 107 -7.87 -10.19 -23.59
CA GLU A 107 -9.19 -9.92 -24.18
C GLU A 107 -9.39 -8.42 -24.50
N GLY A 108 -8.36 -7.58 -24.39
CA GLY A 108 -8.41 -6.13 -24.65
C GLY A 108 -8.94 -5.29 -23.48
N TRP A 109 -9.25 -5.93 -22.35
CA TRP A 109 -9.64 -5.28 -21.11
C TRP A 109 -8.43 -5.13 -20.19
N ASP A 110 -7.46 -4.32 -20.63
CA ASP A 110 -6.45 -3.82 -19.69
C ASP A 110 -7.10 -2.81 -18.74
N PHE A 111 -6.80 -2.97 -17.44
CA PHE A 111 -7.42 -2.25 -16.33
C PHE A 111 -6.38 -1.35 -15.65
N ASP A 112 -6.84 -0.30 -14.98
CA ASP A 112 -5.94 0.71 -14.43
C ASP A 112 -5.32 0.22 -13.10
N PHE A 113 -6.12 -0.34 -12.20
CA PHE A 113 -5.67 -0.79 -10.87
C PHE A 113 -6.56 -1.91 -10.28
N ILE A 114 -6.11 -2.49 -9.17
CA ILE A 114 -6.81 -3.54 -8.41
C ILE A 114 -7.41 -2.96 -7.12
N ASP A 115 -8.73 -3.13 -6.89
CA ASP A 115 -9.40 -2.83 -5.60
C ASP A 115 -9.59 -4.14 -4.80
N ALA A 116 -8.69 -4.42 -3.86
CA ALA A 116 -8.77 -5.61 -3.03
C ALA A 116 -9.58 -5.38 -1.74
N HIS A 117 -10.35 -6.38 -1.31
CA HIS A 117 -11.04 -6.34 -0.02
C HIS A 117 -10.61 -7.52 0.83
N TYR A 118 -10.38 -7.27 2.12
CA TYR A 118 -9.88 -8.21 3.13
C TYR A 118 -8.36 -8.46 3.01
N PHE A 119 -7.57 -7.93 3.95
CA PHE A 119 -6.10 -7.94 3.88
C PHE A 119 -5.51 -9.35 3.71
N TYR A 120 -6.00 -10.33 4.47
CA TYR A 120 -5.49 -11.70 4.41
C TYR A 120 -6.65 -12.71 4.32
N PRO A 121 -6.66 -13.59 3.31
CA PRO A 121 -5.58 -13.84 2.34
C PRO A 121 -5.59 -12.96 1.07
N ASP A 122 -6.63 -12.15 0.86
CA ASP A 122 -6.96 -11.58 -0.44
C ASP A 122 -6.06 -10.40 -0.83
N GLY A 123 -5.86 -9.42 0.07
CA GLY A 123 -4.95 -8.28 -0.14
C GLY A 123 -3.50 -8.70 -0.40
N VAL A 124 -3.00 -9.72 0.31
CA VAL A 124 -1.67 -10.33 0.04
C VAL A 124 -1.60 -10.93 -1.37
N ALA A 125 -2.68 -11.60 -1.81
CA ALA A 125 -2.74 -12.16 -3.15
C ALA A 125 -2.85 -11.07 -4.23
N ALA A 126 -3.56 -9.97 -3.96
CA ALA A 126 -3.65 -8.81 -4.83
C ALA A 126 -2.29 -8.11 -4.97
N ALA A 127 -1.60 -7.83 -3.87
CA ALA A 127 -0.27 -7.21 -3.88
C ALA A 127 0.73 -7.98 -4.78
N ASP A 128 0.73 -9.32 -4.70
CA ASP A 128 1.59 -10.18 -5.50
C ASP A 128 1.25 -10.22 -6.99
N VAL A 129 -0.01 -9.97 -7.37
CA VAL A 129 -0.40 -9.89 -8.79
C VAL A 129 -0.25 -8.46 -9.32
N ALA A 130 -0.57 -7.44 -8.52
CA ALA A 130 -0.35 -6.03 -8.83
C ALA A 130 1.12 -5.77 -9.23
N ARG A 131 2.07 -6.23 -8.41
CA ARG A 131 3.52 -6.16 -8.72
C ARG A 131 3.92 -6.92 -9.99
N GLU A 132 3.31 -8.07 -10.28
CA GLU A 132 3.61 -8.85 -11.49
C GLU A 132 3.05 -8.22 -12.78
N LEU A 133 1.99 -7.43 -12.65
CA LEU A 133 1.33 -6.74 -13.78
C LEU A 133 1.70 -5.26 -13.88
N GLU A 134 2.56 -4.76 -12.98
CA GLU A 134 2.94 -3.34 -12.87
C GLU A 134 1.73 -2.39 -12.74
N LYS A 135 0.65 -2.89 -12.11
CA LYS A 135 -0.58 -2.11 -11.85
C LYS A 135 -0.61 -1.64 -10.39
N PRO A 136 -1.04 -0.40 -10.12
CA PRO A 136 -1.34 0.05 -8.76
C PRO A 136 -2.37 -0.85 -8.07
N PHE A 137 -2.36 -0.87 -6.74
CA PHE A 137 -3.46 -1.51 -6.00
C PHE A 137 -3.84 -0.81 -4.70
N ALA A 138 -5.14 -0.87 -4.42
CA ALA A 138 -5.70 -0.52 -3.13
C ALA A 138 -6.13 -1.77 -2.36
N VAL A 139 -6.15 -1.68 -1.03
CA VAL A 139 -6.68 -2.74 -0.17
C VAL A 139 -7.57 -2.17 0.94
N THR A 140 -8.74 -2.77 1.13
CA THR A 140 -9.70 -2.37 2.15
C THR A 140 -9.75 -3.38 3.30
N ALA A 141 -9.38 -2.94 4.51
CA ALA A 141 -9.56 -3.68 5.75
C ALA A 141 -11.04 -3.74 6.15
N ARG A 142 -11.56 -4.93 6.51
CA ARG A 142 -13.00 -5.12 6.83
C ARG A 142 -13.28 -5.64 8.25
N GLY A 143 -12.28 -6.09 9.02
CA GLY A 143 -12.39 -6.45 10.44
C GLY A 143 -11.40 -7.53 10.88
N THR A 144 -11.75 -8.81 10.75
CA THR A 144 -10.97 -9.95 11.30
C THR A 144 -9.61 -10.16 10.63
N ASP A 145 -9.43 -9.61 9.44
CA ASP A 145 -8.15 -9.51 8.73
C ASP A 145 -7.12 -8.65 9.47
N VAL A 146 -7.57 -7.67 10.26
CA VAL A 146 -6.72 -6.83 11.13
C VAL A 146 -6.80 -7.28 12.60
N ASN A 147 -7.99 -7.63 13.09
CA ASN A 147 -8.24 -7.81 14.53
C ASN A 147 -8.06 -9.26 15.03
N LEU A 148 -7.54 -10.18 14.21
CA LEU A 148 -7.33 -11.57 14.61
C LEU A 148 -6.13 -12.20 13.91
N LEU A 149 -6.08 -12.10 12.58
CA LEU A 149 -5.03 -12.78 11.79
C LEU A 149 -3.60 -12.28 12.12
N PRO A 150 -3.35 -11.00 12.43
CA PRO A 150 -2.04 -10.51 12.87
C PRO A 150 -1.54 -11.04 14.23
N HIS A 151 -2.36 -11.73 15.03
CA HIS A 151 -1.86 -12.45 16.20
C HIS A 151 -1.02 -13.68 15.82
N TYR A 152 -1.10 -14.14 14.58
CA TYR A 152 -0.21 -15.16 14.02
C TYR A 152 0.93 -14.48 13.24
N GLU A 153 2.19 -14.77 13.57
CA GLU A 153 3.34 -14.08 12.96
C GLU A 153 3.39 -14.16 11.43
N GLY A 154 3.07 -15.33 10.86
CA GLY A 154 3.14 -15.56 9.41
C GLY A 154 2.16 -14.67 8.63
N PRO A 155 0.86 -14.68 8.96
CA PRO A 155 -0.10 -13.70 8.44
C PRO A 155 0.28 -12.26 8.76
N ARG A 156 0.72 -11.92 9.99
CA ARG A 156 1.15 -10.56 10.34
C ARG A 156 2.21 -10.01 9.38
N LYS A 157 3.30 -10.76 9.17
CA LYS A 157 4.39 -10.37 8.25
C LYS A 157 3.87 -10.12 6.83
N LYS A 158 2.97 -10.97 6.32
CA LYS A 158 2.36 -10.82 5.00
C LYS A 158 1.36 -9.66 4.90
N ILE A 159 0.60 -9.39 5.97
CA ILE A 159 -0.35 -8.26 6.05
C ILE A 159 0.41 -6.94 6.03
N LEU A 160 1.51 -6.85 6.78
CA LEU A 160 2.37 -5.67 6.77
C LEU A 160 3.04 -5.49 5.41
N ASP A 161 3.64 -6.54 4.81
CA ASP A 161 4.18 -6.48 3.45
C ASP A 161 3.14 -5.97 2.43
N ALA A 162 1.90 -6.45 2.49
CA ALA A 162 0.82 -5.96 1.66
C ALA A 162 0.42 -4.50 1.95
N ALA A 163 0.44 -4.05 3.22
CA ALA A 163 0.13 -2.67 3.59
C ALA A 163 1.23 -1.68 3.15
N TRP A 164 2.49 -2.10 3.20
CA TRP A 164 3.65 -1.32 2.73
C TRP A 164 3.72 -1.23 1.21
N ARG A 165 3.24 -2.26 0.50
CA ARG A 165 3.21 -2.31 -0.98
C ARG A 165 1.97 -1.66 -1.59
N ALA A 166 0.92 -1.39 -0.82
CA ALA A 166 -0.32 -0.82 -1.32
C ALA A 166 -0.17 0.67 -1.65
N ASP A 167 -0.61 1.07 -2.84
CA ASP A 167 -0.68 2.48 -3.23
C ASP A 167 -1.72 3.27 -2.41
N ALA A 168 -2.74 2.58 -1.88
CA ALA A 168 -3.70 3.11 -0.94
C ALA A 168 -4.25 2.03 0.01
N VAL A 169 -4.36 2.34 1.30
CA VAL A 169 -5.04 1.48 2.27
C VAL A 169 -6.32 2.16 2.74
N MET A 170 -7.43 1.43 2.70
CA MET A 170 -8.73 1.87 3.21
C MET A 170 -9.14 1.07 4.45
N THR A 171 -9.75 1.71 5.45
CA THR A 171 -10.37 1.02 6.60
C THR A 171 -11.83 1.43 6.77
N VAL A 172 -12.69 0.50 7.18
CA VAL A 172 -14.12 0.80 7.47
C VAL A 172 -14.38 1.50 8.80
N ALA A 173 -13.33 1.74 9.59
CA ALA A 173 -13.38 2.27 10.94
C ALA A 173 -12.02 2.87 11.30
N ASP A 174 -11.98 3.90 12.14
CA ASP A 174 -10.70 4.45 12.64
C ASP A 174 -10.00 3.44 13.57
N ALA A 175 -10.75 2.68 14.38
CA ALA A 175 -10.17 1.65 15.24
C ALA A 175 -9.37 0.58 14.45
N LEU A 176 -9.71 0.33 13.18
CA LEU A 176 -8.94 -0.54 12.28
C LEU A 176 -7.69 0.15 11.71
N LYS A 177 -7.73 1.47 11.50
CA LYS A 177 -6.55 2.28 11.14
C LYS A 177 -5.54 2.29 12.27
N GLN A 178 -5.99 2.54 13.51
CA GLN A 178 -5.12 2.54 14.68
C GLN A 178 -4.46 1.17 14.92
N GLU A 179 -5.18 0.06 14.73
CA GLU A 179 -4.59 -1.27 14.89
C GLU A 179 -3.60 -1.62 13.76
N LEU A 180 -3.88 -1.26 12.50
CA LEU A 180 -2.90 -1.41 11.41
C LEU A 180 -1.64 -0.58 11.65
N ALA A 181 -1.79 0.68 12.05
CA ALA A 181 -0.67 1.56 12.41
C ALA A 181 0.16 0.95 13.55
N ARG A 182 -0.51 0.50 14.63
CA ARG A 182 0.12 -0.18 15.77
C ARG A 182 0.87 -1.46 15.39
N LEU A 183 0.36 -2.20 14.40
CA LEU A 183 1.03 -3.40 13.89
C LEU A 183 2.30 -3.08 13.08
N GLY A 184 2.45 -1.84 12.60
CA GLY A 184 3.59 -1.34 11.82
C GLY A 184 3.28 -1.00 10.36
N ALA A 185 2.03 -0.74 10.00
CA ALA A 185 1.67 -0.20 8.68
C ALA A 185 1.81 1.33 8.65
N PRO A 186 2.10 1.96 7.49
CA PRO A 186 2.19 3.42 7.37
C PRO A 186 0.82 4.07 7.59
N ALA A 187 0.61 4.66 8.78
CA ALA A 187 -0.67 5.24 9.21
C ALA A 187 -1.14 6.38 8.31
N GLU A 188 -0.18 7.07 7.72
CA GLU A 188 -0.29 8.17 6.76
C GLU A 188 -0.82 7.72 5.38
N ASN A 189 -0.68 6.44 5.03
CA ASN A 189 -1.26 5.82 3.82
C ASN A 189 -2.64 5.16 4.08
N ILE A 190 -3.20 5.30 5.29
CA ILE A 190 -4.48 4.69 5.68
C ILE A 190 -5.59 5.73 5.72
N THR A 191 -6.56 5.62 4.80
CA THR A 191 -7.78 6.45 4.77
C THR A 191 -8.95 5.70 5.41
N VAL A 192 -9.66 6.36 6.33
CA VAL A 192 -10.87 5.79 6.96
C VAL A 192 -12.08 6.11 6.07
N LEU A 193 -12.60 5.09 5.37
CA LEU A 193 -13.82 5.16 4.56
C LEU A 193 -14.85 4.17 5.12
N ARG A 194 -15.72 4.71 5.98
CA ARG A 194 -16.79 3.98 6.69
C ARG A 194 -17.79 3.34 5.71
N ASN A 195 -18.55 2.32 6.12
CA ASN A 195 -19.68 1.91 5.29
C ASN A 195 -20.88 2.82 5.57
N GLY A 196 -21.57 3.26 4.52
CA GLY A 196 -22.84 3.95 4.66
C GLY A 196 -24.03 3.01 4.89
N VAL A 197 -25.21 3.61 5.09
CA VAL A 197 -26.51 2.95 5.01
C VAL A 197 -27.27 3.38 3.76
N ASP A 198 -28.05 2.45 3.20
CA ASP A 198 -28.96 2.72 2.10
C ASP A 198 -30.27 3.31 2.66
N LEU A 199 -30.37 4.64 2.59
CA LEU A 199 -31.47 5.42 3.16
C LEU A 199 -32.79 5.29 2.38
N GLU A 200 -32.75 4.76 1.15
CA GLU A 200 -33.91 4.44 0.33
C GLU A 200 -34.52 3.10 0.80
N LYS A 201 -33.68 2.05 0.91
CA LYS A 201 -34.09 0.72 1.39
C LYS A 201 -34.47 0.72 2.87
N PHE A 202 -33.65 1.33 3.72
CA PHE A 202 -33.89 1.41 5.16
C PHE A 202 -34.47 2.78 5.50
N SER A 203 -35.80 2.84 5.57
CA SER A 203 -36.57 4.03 5.90
C SER A 203 -37.70 3.68 6.88
N PRO A 204 -38.13 4.60 7.77
CA PRO A 204 -39.17 4.29 8.76
C PRO A 204 -40.47 3.83 8.10
N ALA A 205 -41.11 2.81 8.67
CA ALA A 205 -42.47 2.39 8.36
C ALA A 205 -43.45 2.79 9.47
N ASP A 206 -44.77 2.60 9.26
CA ASP A 206 -45.76 2.75 10.32
C ASP A 206 -45.59 1.64 11.37
N ARG A 207 -44.93 1.99 12.46
CA ARG A 207 -44.63 1.12 13.59
C ARG A 207 -45.85 0.37 14.13
N GLU A 208 -47.01 1.01 14.23
CA GLU A 208 -48.20 0.38 14.80
C GLU A 208 -48.92 -0.52 13.77
N ALA A 209 -48.72 -0.28 12.47
CA ALA A 209 -49.08 -1.26 11.43
C ALA A 209 -48.15 -2.49 11.48
N GLU A 210 -46.83 -2.30 11.48
CA GLU A 210 -45.87 -3.40 11.49
C GLU A 210 -45.98 -4.25 12.77
N ARG A 211 -46.26 -3.62 13.93
CA ARG A 211 -46.56 -4.31 15.18
C ARG A 211 -47.78 -5.22 15.10
N ARG A 212 -48.88 -4.74 14.49
CA ARG A 212 -50.08 -5.56 14.26
C ARG A 212 -49.80 -6.72 13.32
N VAL A 213 -49.06 -6.50 12.23
CA VAL A 213 -48.66 -7.55 11.27
C VAL A 213 -47.81 -8.64 11.95
N LEU A 214 -46.87 -8.24 12.81
CA LEU A 214 -45.98 -9.16 13.51
C LEU A 214 -46.57 -9.71 14.83
N GLY A 215 -47.77 -9.27 15.24
CA GLY A 215 -48.42 -9.63 16.50
C GLY A 215 -47.57 -9.26 17.73
N LEU A 216 -47.14 -8.00 17.82
CA LEU A 216 -46.19 -7.48 18.81
C LEU A 216 -46.78 -6.34 19.65
N ASP A 217 -46.79 -6.53 20.96
CA ASP A 217 -47.24 -5.53 21.94
C ASP A 217 -46.11 -5.17 22.92
N GLY A 218 -46.24 -4.01 23.58
CA GLY A 218 -45.32 -3.58 24.64
C GLY A 218 -43.92 -3.21 24.14
N LEU A 219 -42.89 -3.61 24.90
CA LEU A 219 -41.49 -3.34 24.63
C LEU A 219 -40.90 -4.42 23.71
N VAL A 220 -40.40 -4.03 22.54
CA VAL A 220 -39.86 -4.93 21.52
C VAL A 220 -38.38 -4.66 21.30
N LEU A 221 -37.54 -5.66 21.57
CA LEU A 221 -36.12 -5.68 21.25
C LEU A 221 -35.90 -6.47 19.96
N ALA A 222 -35.03 -6.01 19.08
CA ALA A 222 -34.53 -6.80 17.96
C ALA A 222 -33.08 -7.22 18.20
N SER A 223 -32.64 -8.35 17.64
CA SER A 223 -31.23 -8.74 17.56
C SER A 223 -30.99 -9.45 16.23
N VAL A 224 -30.19 -8.82 15.36
CA VAL A 224 -30.03 -9.21 13.96
C VAL A 224 -28.59 -9.64 13.68
N GLY A 225 -28.40 -10.86 13.15
CA GLY A 225 -27.08 -11.39 12.81
C GLY A 225 -27.05 -12.91 12.59
N GLN A 226 -25.91 -13.41 12.11
CA GLN A 226 -25.68 -14.86 12.05
C GLN A 226 -25.71 -15.49 13.45
N LEU A 227 -26.38 -16.64 13.59
CA LEU A 227 -26.50 -17.34 14.87
C LEU A 227 -25.20 -18.11 15.19
N ILE A 228 -24.19 -17.35 15.65
CA ILE A 228 -22.84 -17.77 16.04
C ILE A 228 -22.39 -17.05 17.31
N GLU A 229 -21.51 -17.67 18.11
CA GLU A 229 -21.00 -17.17 19.40
C GLU A 229 -20.63 -15.69 19.35
N ARG A 230 -19.90 -15.31 18.29
CA ARG A 230 -19.39 -13.95 18.09
C ARG A 230 -20.48 -12.89 18.17
N LYS A 231 -21.69 -13.16 17.69
CA LYS A 231 -22.81 -12.20 17.68
C LYS A 231 -23.53 -12.07 19.02
N GLY A 232 -23.33 -13.02 19.95
CA GLY A 232 -23.75 -12.89 21.34
C GLY A 232 -25.26 -12.91 21.58
N HIS A 233 -26.08 -13.44 20.67
CA HIS A 233 -27.54 -13.52 20.85
C HIS A 233 -27.94 -14.18 22.19
N GLY A 234 -27.16 -15.15 22.68
CA GLY A 234 -27.38 -15.77 23.99
C GLY A 234 -27.23 -14.81 25.20
N ILE A 235 -26.42 -13.76 25.07
CA ILE A 235 -26.27 -12.70 26.07
C ILE A 235 -27.52 -11.81 26.10
N VAL A 236 -28.09 -11.52 24.92
CA VAL A 236 -29.35 -10.78 24.78
C VAL A 236 -30.54 -11.58 25.30
N ILE A 237 -30.57 -12.89 25.06
CA ILE A 237 -31.56 -13.81 25.65
C ILE A 237 -31.49 -13.77 27.18
N ASP A 238 -30.29 -13.89 27.78
CA ASP A 238 -30.16 -13.86 29.24
C ASP A 238 -30.51 -12.49 29.84
N ALA A 239 -30.29 -11.39 29.10
CA ALA A 239 -30.64 -10.03 29.53
C ALA A 239 -32.16 -9.84 29.72
N LEU A 240 -32.99 -10.67 29.08
CA LEU A 240 -34.45 -10.65 29.27
C LEU A 240 -34.90 -11.00 30.69
N LYS A 241 -34.04 -11.63 31.51
CA LYS A 241 -34.33 -11.87 32.94
C LYS A 241 -34.50 -10.56 33.70
N ASP A 242 -33.69 -9.55 33.35
CA ASP A 242 -33.72 -8.22 33.94
C ASP A 242 -34.71 -7.26 33.23
N LEU A 243 -35.36 -7.72 32.16
CA LEU A 243 -36.29 -6.97 31.30
C LEU A 243 -37.61 -7.74 31.14
N PRO A 244 -38.47 -7.80 32.18
CA PRO A 244 -39.62 -8.72 32.23
C PRO A 244 -40.71 -8.41 31.20
N SER A 245 -40.88 -7.15 30.80
CA SER A 245 -41.87 -6.69 29.82
C SER A 245 -41.40 -6.73 28.36
N ALA A 246 -40.15 -7.14 28.11
CA ALA A 246 -39.57 -7.15 26.77
C ALA A 246 -39.87 -8.44 25.99
N THR A 247 -40.27 -8.31 24.72
CA THR A 247 -40.22 -9.37 23.71
C THR A 247 -38.96 -9.20 22.87
N LEU A 248 -38.24 -10.29 22.59
CA LEU A 248 -37.03 -10.29 21.75
C LEU A 248 -37.29 -10.98 20.41
N LEU A 249 -37.00 -10.27 19.33
CA LEU A 249 -36.96 -10.81 17.96
C LEU A 249 -35.52 -11.16 17.61
N ILE A 250 -35.25 -12.41 17.26
CA ILE A 250 -33.95 -12.86 16.78
C ILE A 250 -34.05 -13.15 15.29
N VAL A 251 -33.27 -12.42 14.50
CA VAL A 251 -33.26 -12.50 13.03
C VAL A 251 -31.91 -12.96 12.53
N GLY A 252 -31.93 -13.98 11.70
CA GLY A 252 -30.78 -14.62 11.07
C GLY A 252 -30.79 -16.13 11.23
N GLU A 253 -29.79 -16.76 10.63
CA GLU A 253 -29.59 -18.21 10.65
C GLU A 253 -28.16 -18.57 11.06
N GLY A 254 -27.96 -19.79 11.55
CA GLY A 254 -26.64 -20.27 11.96
C GLY A 254 -26.65 -21.50 12.86
N PRO A 255 -25.48 -22.10 13.10
CA PRO A 255 -25.35 -23.37 13.81
C PRO A 255 -25.83 -23.33 15.27
N GLU A 256 -25.88 -22.15 15.90
CA GLU A 256 -26.27 -22.04 17.31
C GLU A 256 -27.78 -22.01 17.55
N ARG A 257 -28.63 -22.00 16.51
CA ARG A 257 -30.09 -21.85 16.66
C ARG A 257 -30.69 -22.74 17.78
N LYS A 258 -30.42 -24.06 17.74
CA LYS A 258 -30.89 -25.02 18.75
C LYS A 258 -30.33 -24.75 20.16
N MET A 259 -29.10 -24.25 20.26
CA MET A 259 -28.47 -23.89 21.53
C MET A 259 -29.10 -22.62 22.12
N LEU A 260 -29.42 -21.64 21.28
CA LEU A 260 -30.12 -20.41 21.68
C LEU A 260 -31.57 -20.70 22.13
N GLU A 261 -32.29 -21.56 21.41
CA GLU A 261 -33.63 -22.06 21.79
C GLU A 261 -33.62 -22.87 23.10
N ALA A 262 -32.54 -23.63 23.37
CA ALA A 262 -32.34 -24.31 24.65
C ALA A 262 -32.03 -23.30 25.78
N ARG A 263 -31.17 -22.31 25.51
CA ARG A 263 -30.81 -21.25 26.46
C ARG A 263 -32.02 -20.40 26.85
N ALA A 264 -32.90 -20.03 25.91
CA ALA A 264 -34.13 -19.29 26.19
C ALA A 264 -35.08 -20.04 27.13
N ARG A 265 -35.17 -21.38 26.99
CA ARG A 265 -35.93 -22.25 27.91
C ARG A 265 -35.28 -22.33 29.29
N LEU A 266 -33.97 -22.58 29.37
CA LEU A 266 -33.21 -22.60 30.63
C LEU A 266 -33.22 -21.24 31.35
N ALA A 267 -33.32 -20.15 30.61
CA ALA A 267 -33.43 -18.79 31.15
C ALA A 267 -34.84 -18.42 31.63
N GLY A 268 -35.87 -19.25 31.35
CA GLY A 268 -37.27 -18.95 31.70
C GLY A 268 -37.92 -17.86 30.84
N VAL A 269 -37.40 -17.62 29.63
CA VAL A 269 -37.83 -16.49 28.76
C VAL A 269 -38.32 -16.93 27.37
N ALA A 270 -38.45 -18.24 27.12
CA ALA A 270 -38.78 -18.81 25.81
C ALA A 270 -40.01 -18.18 25.13
N GLU A 271 -41.12 -18.03 25.86
CA GLU A 271 -42.36 -17.42 25.34
C GLU A 271 -42.21 -15.95 24.88
N ARG A 272 -41.11 -15.29 25.30
CA ARG A 272 -40.77 -13.91 24.93
C ARG A 272 -39.67 -13.81 23.87
N VAL A 273 -39.19 -14.93 23.32
CA VAL A 273 -38.13 -14.95 22.28
C VAL A 273 -38.68 -15.54 20.98
N ARG A 274 -38.78 -14.73 19.93
CA ARG A 274 -39.24 -15.15 18.61
C ARG A 274 -38.06 -15.27 17.63
N PHE A 275 -37.77 -16.48 17.18
CA PHE A 275 -36.74 -16.76 16.16
C PHE A 275 -37.36 -16.68 14.76
N LEU A 276 -37.12 -15.57 14.06
CA LEU A 276 -37.74 -15.27 12.77
C LEU A 276 -37.00 -15.91 11.58
N GLY A 277 -35.80 -16.46 11.79
CA GLY A 277 -34.96 -17.01 10.72
C GLY A 277 -34.34 -15.90 9.86
N GLN A 278 -33.94 -16.23 8.63
CA GLN A 278 -33.37 -15.25 7.70
C GLN A 278 -34.47 -14.36 7.10
N ALA A 279 -34.28 -13.04 7.22
CA ALA A 279 -35.12 -12.01 6.62
C ALA A 279 -34.45 -11.37 5.39
N ASP A 280 -35.24 -10.82 4.47
CA ASP A 280 -34.75 -9.93 3.41
C ASP A 280 -34.74 -8.45 3.87
N HIS A 281 -34.46 -7.52 2.96
CA HIS A 281 -34.37 -6.10 3.31
C HIS A 281 -35.72 -5.48 3.72
N ASP A 282 -36.83 -5.91 3.11
CA ASP A 282 -38.16 -5.38 3.44
C ASP A 282 -38.61 -5.91 4.80
N ASP A 283 -38.42 -7.21 5.05
CA ASP A 283 -38.68 -7.80 6.37
C ASP A 283 -37.80 -7.18 7.46
N LEU A 284 -36.50 -6.95 7.18
CA LEU A 284 -35.63 -6.23 8.10
C LEU A 284 -36.12 -4.80 8.39
N ARG A 285 -36.51 -4.04 7.36
CA ARG A 285 -37.08 -2.69 7.51
C ARG A 285 -38.33 -2.69 8.39
N ARG A 286 -39.23 -3.67 8.22
CA ARG A 286 -40.42 -3.86 9.08
C ARG A 286 -40.03 -4.16 10.53
N ILE A 287 -39.16 -5.14 10.73
CA ILE A 287 -38.70 -5.57 12.05
C ILE A 287 -38.00 -4.42 12.80
N TYR A 288 -37.11 -3.69 12.13
CA TYR A 288 -36.48 -2.51 12.69
C TYR A 288 -37.52 -1.44 13.04
N SER A 289 -38.47 -1.13 12.16
CA SER A 289 -39.52 -0.13 12.41
C SER A 289 -40.46 -0.50 13.58
N ALA A 290 -40.77 -1.79 13.74
CA ALA A 290 -41.60 -2.30 14.83
C ALA A 290 -40.88 -2.28 16.20
N ALA A 291 -39.56 -2.50 16.22
CA ALA A 291 -38.75 -2.55 17.43
C ALA A 291 -38.62 -1.18 18.13
N ASP A 292 -38.52 -1.21 19.47
CA ASP A 292 -38.10 -0.08 20.30
C ASP A 292 -36.58 0.13 20.23
N ILE A 293 -35.83 -0.97 20.33
CA ILE A 293 -34.36 -0.95 20.43
C ILE A 293 -33.77 -2.14 19.66
N LEU A 294 -32.72 -1.91 18.86
CA LEU A 294 -31.86 -2.97 18.34
C LEU A 294 -30.75 -3.30 19.35
N VAL A 295 -30.52 -4.58 19.65
CA VAL A 295 -29.49 -5.04 20.60
C VAL A 295 -28.43 -5.92 19.91
N LEU A 296 -27.17 -5.49 19.95
CA LEU A 296 -26.01 -6.17 19.35
C LEU A 296 -24.91 -6.46 20.38
N ALA A 297 -24.87 -7.68 20.91
CA ALA A 297 -23.89 -8.11 21.92
C ALA A 297 -22.65 -8.79 21.31
N SER A 298 -22.14 -8.25 20.20
CA SER A 298 -21.01 -8.84 19.48
C SER A 298 -19.69 -8.78 20.27
N SER A 299 -18.83 -9.78 20.14
CA SER A 299 -17.46 -9.74 20.72
C SER A 299 -16.47 -8.94 19.86
N ARG A 300 -16.70 -8.86 18.55
CA ARG A 300 -15.87 -8.14 17.57
C ARG A 300 -16.74 -7.70 16.39
N GLU A 301 -16.59 -6.47 15.92
CA GLU A 301 -17.14 -5.97 14.65
C GLU A 301 -16.13 -5.03 13.98
N GLY A 302 -16.13 -4.98 12.65
CA GLY A 302 -15.38 -3.97 11.88
C GLY A 302 -16.19 -2.68 11.77
N TRP A 303 -17.34 -2.76 11.09
CA TRP A 303 -18.35 -1.71 11.04
C TRP A 303 -19.75 -2.35 11.00
N PRO A 304 -20.54 -2.31 12.08
CA PRO A 304 -21.78 -3.07 12.18
C PRO A 304 -22.97 -2.39 11.48
N ASN A 305 -23.10 -2.58 10.17
CA ASN A 305 -24.18 -2.01 9.35
C ASN A 305 -25.59 -2.15 9.95
N VAL A 306 -25.92 -3.28 10.60
CA VAL A 306 -27.24 -3.50 11.23
C VAL A 306 -27.64 -2.40 12.22
N LEU A 307 -26.68 -1.72 12.86
CA LEU A 307 -26.96 -0.57 13.72
C LEU A 307 -27.41 0.64 12.90
N LEU A 308 -26.70 0.94 11.80
CA LEU A 308 -27.08 2.01 10.88
C LEU A 308 -28.44 1.73 10.22
N GLU A 309 -28.70 0.48 9.82
CA GLU A 309 -29.96 0.03 9.22
C GLU A 309 -31.15 0.22 10.18
N ALA A 310 -30.98 -0.13 11.46
CA ALA A 310 -32.00 0.11 12.49
C ALA A 310 -32.21 1.61 12.75
N MET A 311 -31.13 2.38 12.91
CA MET A 311 -31.22 3.83 13.12
C MET A 311 -31.85 4.54 11.92
N ALA A 312 -31.58 4.08 10.69
CA ALA A 312 -32.23 4.55 9.47
C ALA A 312 -33.74 4.21 9.43
N CYS A 313 -34.20 3.17 10.13
CA CYS A 313 -35.63 2.93 10.36
C CYS A 313 -36.19 3.70 11.58
N GLY A 314 -35.38 4.57 12.20
CA GLY A 314 -35.71 5.36 13.39
C GLY A 314 -35.62 4.59 14.71
N THR A 315 -34.90 3.46 14.76
CA THR A 315 -34.78 2.62 15.96
C THR A 315 -33.39 2.77 16.58
N PRO A 316 -33.27 3.33 17.81
CA PRO A 316 -32.00 3.47 18.48
C PRO A 316 -31.41 2.12 18.92
N CYS A 317 -30.12 2.11 19.21
CA CYS A 317 -29.35 0.88 19.43
C CYS A 317 -28.82 0.73 20.85
N VAL A 318 -28.64 -0.51 21.29
CA VAL A 318 -27.77 -0.88 22.42
C VAL A 318 -26.75 -1.90 21.91
N ALA A 319 -25.47 -1.63 22.08
CA ALA A 319 -24.44 -2.54 21.62
C ALA A 319 -23.27 -2.65 22.60
N SER A 320 -22.53 -3.75 22.55
CA SER A 320 -21.30 -3.91 23.35
C SER A 320 -20.21 -2.93 22.87
N ASP A 321 -19.45 -2.38 23.80
CA ASP A 321 -18.38 -1.42 23.52
C ASP A 321 -17.14 -2.10 22.89
N VAL A 322 -17.22 -2.38 21.58
CA VAL A 322 -16.17 -3.10 20.82
C VAL A 322 -15.87 -2.47 19.46
N TRP A 323 -14.62 -2.01 19.27
CA TRP A 323 -14.08 -1.58 17.97
C TRP A 323 -14.99 -0.55 17.27
N GLY A 324 -15.30 -0.72 15.98
CA GLY A 324 -16.15 0.22 15.22
C GLY A 324 -17.59 0.36 15.73
N THR A 325 -18.03 -0.45 16.70
CA THR A 325 -19.32 -0.25 17.38
C THR A 325 -19.36 1.07 18.13
N SER A 326 -18.24 1.46 18.75
CA SER A 326 -18.11 2.69 19.53
C SER A 326 -18.04 3.94 18.64
N GLU A 327 -17.62 3.78 17.38
CA GLU A 327 -17.71 4.82 16.34
C GLU A 327 -19.13 4.96 15.76
N VAL A 328 -19.89 3.86 15.65
CA VAL A 328 -21.29 3.87 15.15
C VAL A 328 -22.29 4.37 16.21
N ILE A 329 -22.02 4.14 17.50
CA ILE A 329 -22.80 4.73 18.61
C ILE A 329 -21.96 5.82 19.29
N ALA A 330 -21.56 6.83 18.51
CA ALA A 330 -20.75 7.95 18.99
C ALA A 330 -21.56 9.10 19.63
N ALA A 331 -22.90 9.06 19.59
CA ALA A 331 -23.75 10.12 20.12
C ALA A 331 -25.01 9.56 20.85
N PRO A 332 -25.59 10.29 21.82
CA PRO A 332 -26.76 9.84 22.59
C PRO A 332 -27.99 9.54 21.73
N GLU A 333 -28.10 10.17 20.56
CA GLU A 333 -29.16 9.98 19.57
C GLU A 333 -29.18 8.56 19.00
N ALA A 334 -27.98 8.03 18.75
CA ALA A 334 -27.74 6.73 18.16
C ALA A 334 -28.13 5.58 19.10
N GLY A 335 -27.84 5.73 20.40
CA GLY A 335 -28.02 4.63 21.35
C GLY A 335 -27.19 4.70 22.61
N ARG A 336 -26.92 3.53 23.20
CA ARG A 336 -26.02 3.36 24.37
C ARG A 336 -25.04 2.21 24.15
N LEU A 337 -23.84 2.36 24.68
CA LEU A 337 -22.81 1.31 24.70
C LEU A 337 -22.83 0.59 26.05
N ALA A 338 -23.00 -0.74 26.02
CA ALA A 338 -22.79 -1.59 27.18
C ALA A 338 -21.28 -1.81 27.37
N LYS A 339 -20.71 -1.23 28.43
CA LYS A 339 -19.27 -1.25 28.74
C LYS A 339 -18.71 -2.66 28.96
N GLU A 340 -19.55 -3.59 29.41
CA GLU A 340 -19.21 -5.00 29.48
C GLU A 340 -20.08 -5.82 28.53
N ARG A 341 -19.52 -6.91 27.99
CA ARG A 341 -20.25 -7.90 27.19
C ARG A 341 -20.97 -8.92 28.10
N THR A 342 -21.78 -8.44 29.04
CA THR A 342 -22.53 -9.27 30.01
C THR A 342 -24.05 -9.02 29.93
N PRO A 343 -24.91 -9.99 30.30
CA PRO A 343 -26.37 -9.83 30.21
C PRO A 343 -26.87 -8.63 31.03
N ARG A 344 -26.31 -8.45 32.24
CA ARG A 344 -26.67 -7.36 33.15
C ARG A 344 -26.28 -5.99 32.60
N ALA A 345 -25.11 -5.85 31.95
CA ALA A 345 -24.69 -4.60 31.33
C ALA A 345 -25.54 -4.24 30.10
N ILE A 346 -25.91 -5.23 29.28
CA ILE A 346 -26.86 -5.05 28.17
C ILE A 346 -28.24 -4.62 28.69
N ALA A 347 -28.75 -5.27 29.74
CA ALA A 347 -30.03 -4.90 30.35
C ALA A 347 -29.99 -3.51 31.01
N GLY A 348 -28.86 -3.11 31.60
CA GLY A 348 -28.62 -1.76 32.11
C GLY A 348 -28.70 -0.72 30.99
N ALA A 349 -27.91 -0.88 29.93
CA ALA A 349 -27.90 0.05 28.80
C ALA A 349 -29.27 0.16 28.08
N VAL A 350 -30.07 -0.92 28.05
CA VAL A 350 -31.48 -0.88 27.61
C VAL A 350 -32.33 -0.04 28.54
N LYS A 351 -32.23 -0.21 29.86
CA LYS A 351 -32.96 0.61 30.85
C LYS A 351 -32.58 2.08 30.78
N ASP A 352 -31.30 2.39 30.63
CA ASP A 352 -30.78 3.75 30.52
C ASP A 352 -31.29 4.45 29.23
N LEU A 353 -31.38 3.71 28.13
CA LEU A 353 -31.96 4.21 26.87
C LEU A 353 -33.48 4.42 26.97
N LEU A 354 -34.20 3.57 27.72
CA LEU A 354 -35.64 3.74 27.98
C LEU A 354 -35.93 4.87 28.97
N ALA A 355 -35.05 5.13 29.93
CA ALA A 355 -35.17 6.23 30.89
C ALA A 355 -34.88 7.60 30.26
N SER A 356 -34.01 7.65 29.23
CA SER A 356 -33.72 8.86 28.46
C SER A 356 -33.72 8.56 26.94
N PRO A 357 -34.91 8.38 26.33
CA PRO A 357 -35.03 8.04 24.91
C PRO A 357 -34.50 9.14 24.01
N SER A 358 -33.68 8.79 23.01
CA SER A 358 -33.24 9.74 21.98
C SER A 358 -34.36 10.24 21.07
N GLY A 359 -35.42 9.45 20.93
CA GLY A 359 -36.52 9.71 20.01
C GLY A 359 -36.21 9.24 18.58
N ARG A 360 -37.20 8.59 17.95
CA ARG A 360 -37.02 7.91 16.65
C ARG A 360 -36.52 8.83 15.53
N LYS A 361 -36.95 10.10 15.54
CA LYS A 361 -36.49 11.12 14.58
C LYS A 361 -35.01 11.47 14.72
N ALA A 362 -34.48 11.48 15.95
CA ALA A 362 -33.07 11.76 16.20
C ALA A 362 -32.18 10.58 15.77
N ALA A 363 -32.61 9.34 16.03
CA ALA A 363 -31.93 8.14 15.53
C ALA A 363 -31.86 8.13 13.98
N ARG A 364 -32.96 8.50 13.30
CA ARG A 364 -32.97 8.68 11.84
C ARG A 364 -32.01 9.77 11.38
N ALA A 365 -32.10 10.97 11.96
CA ALA A 365 -31.24 12.11 11.61
C ALA A 365 -29.74 11.87 11.91
N TYR A 366 -29.43 10.94 12.82
CA TYR A 366 -28.06 10.45 13.02
C TYR A 366 -27.62 9.54 11.87
N ALA A 367 -28.44 8.55 11.49
CA ALA A 367 -28.13 7.63 10.38
C ALA A 367 -28.07 8.31 9.01
N GLU A 368 -28.83 9.40 8.79
CA GLU A 368 -28.79 10.18 7.55
C GLU A 368 -27.42 10.83 7.30
N LYS A 369 -26.65 11.11 8.36
CA LYS A 369 -25.26 11.58 8.29
C LYS A 369 -24.26 10.45 8.00
N GLN A 370 -24.72 9.22 7.83
CA GLN A 370 -23.89 8.03 7.57
C GLN A 370 -24.30 7.42 6.21
N SER A 371 -24.50 8.27 5.21
CA SER A 371 -24.80 7.85 3.84
C SER A 371 -23.55 7.26 3.17
N TRP A 372 -23.72 6.65 1.99
CA TRP A 372 -22.58 6.19 1.18
C TRP A 372 -21.89 7.31 0.38
N GLU A 373 -22.36 8.55 0.43
CA GLU A 373 -21.86 9.63 -0.44
C GLU A 373 -20.43 10.02 -0.09
N GLU A 374 -20.14 10.33 1.18
CA GLU A 374 -18.77 10.63 1.63
C GLU A 374 -17.79 9.48 1.33
N THR A 375 -18.28 8.24 1.40
CA THR A 375 -17.51 7.03 1.08
C THR A 375 -17.19 6.92 -0.40
N ALA A 376 -18.16 7.21 -1.27
CA ALA A 376 -17.98 7.21 -2.72
C ALA A 376 -17.01 8.31 -3.16
N ASP A 377 -17.07 9.48 -2.52
CA ASP A 377 -16.24 10.64 -2.87
C ASP A 377 -14.79 10.44 -2.41
N GLY A 378 -14.59 9.89 -1.21
CA GLY A 378 -13.29 9.44 -0.73
C GLY A 378 -12.69 8.31 -1.58
N MET A 379 -13.52 7.37 -2.07
CA MET A 379 -13.09 6.37 -3.05
C MET A 379 -12.68 7.01 -4.37
N GLN A 380 -13.44 7.97 -4.89
CA GLN A 380 -13.13 8.66 -6.15
C GLN A 380 -11.77 9.36 -6.07
N ALA A 381 -11.48 10.08 -4.98
CA ALA A 381 -10.21 10.77 -4.80
C ALA A 381 -9.01 9.80 -4.85
N ILE A 382 -9.13 8.65 -4.17
CA ILE A 382 -8.12 7.59 -4.21
C ILE A 382 -8.02 6.98 -5.62
N PHE A 383 -9.14 6.63 -6.24
CA PHE A 383 -9.16 5.94 -7.52
C PHE A 383 -8.66 6.81 -8.68
N CYS A 384 -8.91 8.11 -8.67
CA CYS A 384 -8.26 9.06 -9.60
C CYS A 384 -6.74 9.03 -9.46
N ALA A 385 -6.20 9.10 -8.23
CA ALA A 385 -4.75 9.05 -8.01
C ALA A 385 -4.11 7.73 -8.47
N LEU A 386 -4.84 6.61 -8.37
CA LEU A 386 -4.41 5.31 -8.91
C LEU A 386 -4.48 5.25 -10.45
N GLU A 387 -5.52 5.81 -11.07
CA GLU A 387 -5.63 5.95 -12.53
C GLU A 387 -4.51 6.82 -13.10
N GLU A 388 -4.21 7.96 -12.47
CA GLU A 388 -3.08 8.83 -12.83
C GLU A 388 -1.73 8.12 -12.74
N ARG A 389 -1.45 7.41 -11.63
CA ARG A 389 -0.23 6.60 -11.47
C ARG A 389 -0.13 5.51 -12.55
N SER A 390 -1.22 4.80 -12.82
CA SER A 390 -1.27 3.74 -13.82
C SER A 390 -1.02 4.28 -15.23
N ARG A 391 -1.62 5.44 -15.57
CA ARG A 391 -1.40 6.12 -16.85
C ARG A 391 0.04 6.59 -17.01
N ALA A 392 0.61 7.25 -15.99
CA ALA A 392 2.00 7.73 -16.04
C ALA A 392 3.00 6.57 -16.22
N ALA A 393 2.81 5.47 -15.47
CA ALA A 393 3.64 4.27 -15.62
C ALA A 393 3.48 3.61 -17.00
N SER A 394 2.25 3.53 -17.53
CA SER A 394 1.96 2.90 -18.84
C SER A 394 2.36 3.77 -20.04
N ALA A 395 2.50 5.08 -19.85
CA ALA A 395 2.93 6.02 -20.88
C ALA A 395 4.45 6.02 -21.08
N LEU A 396 5.23 5.58 -20.07
CA LEU A 396 6.68 5.52 -20.13
C LEU A 396 7.13 4.48 -21.16
N LYS A 397 7.89 4.90 -22.17
CA LYS A 397 8.62 3.98 -23.05
C LYS A 397 10.09 3.97 -22.65
N THR A 398 10.71 2.80 -22.68
CA THR A 398 12.16 2.66 -22.43
C THR A 398 12.86 1.93 -23.56
N SER A 399 14.01 2.44 -23.97
CA SER A 399 14.91 1.82 -24.95
C SER A 399 16.35 1.85 -24.43
N PRO A 400 17.21 0.87 -24.77
CA PRO A 400 18.62 0.90 -24.36
C PRO A 400 19.35 2.08 -25.02
N VAL A 401 20.29 2.69 -24.30
CA VAL A 401 21.31 3.53 -24.96
C VAL A 401 22.25 2.62 -25.74
N VAL A 402 22.34 2.82 -27.05
CA VAL A 402 23.26 2.10 -27.93
C VAL A 402 24.48 2.99 -28.16
N LEU A 403 25.68 2.45 -27.89
CA LEU A 403 26.95 3.10 -28.23
C LEU A 403 27.63 2.32 -29.36
N ASP A 404 28.41 3.01 -30.20
CA ASP A 404 29.07 2.41 -31.37
C ASP A 404 29.94 1.18 -31.06
N GLU A 405 30.15 0.30 -32.05
CA GLU A 405 30.96 -0.93 -31.93
C GLU A 405 32.46 -0.66 -31.63
N ASP A 406 32.98 0.51 -31.97
CA ASP A 406 34.34 0.94 -31.62
C ASP A 406 34.45 1.39 -30.14
N ASN A 407 33.31 1.53 -29.46
CA ASN A 407 33.19 2.12 -28.14
C ASN A 407 33.26 1.09 -26.98
N LYS A 408 33.99 -0.02 -27.20
CA LYS A 408 34.14 -1.18 -26.29
C LYS A 408 34.91 -0.91 -24.99
N ARG A 409 35.43 0.30 -24.81
CA ARG A 409 36.14 0.72 -23.59
C ARG A 409 35.14 0.93 -22.45
N PRO A 410 35.27 0.25 -21.30
CA PRO A 410 34.34 0.44 -20.18
C PRO A 410 34.49 1.84 -19.61
N ARG A 411 33.36 2.50 -19.34
CA ARG A 411 33.31 3.87 -18.79
C ARG A 411 32.89 3.88 -17.33
N LEU A 412 33.44 4.80 -16.55
CA LEU A 412 33.11 5.00 -15.15
C LEU A 412 32.79 6.48 -14.90
N ILE A 413 31.58 6.76 -14.41
CA ILE A 413 31.29 8.06 -13.78
C ILE A 413 31.35 7.89 -12.26
N VAL A 414 31.99 8.86 -11.59
CA VAL A 414 32.04 8.94 -10.13
C VAL A 414 30.93 9.87 -9.67
N THR A 415 30.01 9.39 -8.84
CA THR A 415 28.90 10.17 -8.28
C THR A 415 29.00 10.25 -6.77
N VAL A 416 28.66 11.40 -6.19
CA VAL A 416 28.62 11.60 -4.75
C VAL A 416 27.23 12.05 -4.32
N ASP A 417 26.56 11.20 -3.55
CA ASP A 417 25.26 11.49 -2.97
C ASP A 417 25.52 12.42 -1.76
N THR A 418 25.36 13.73 -1.99
CA THR A 418 25.84 14.78 -1.07
C THR A 418 24.71 15.26 -0.19
N GLU A 419 24.75 14.86 1.07
CA GLU A 419 23.60 14.82 1.95
C GLU A 419 23.92 15.24 3.39
N GLU A 420 22.85 15.49 4.14
CA GLU A 420 22.85 15.79 5.57
C GLU A 420 23.08 14.55 6.47
N GLU A 421 23.79 14.75 7.59
CA GLU A 421 23.77 13.83 8.74
C GLU A 421 22.34 13.74 9.29
N PHE A 422 21.81 12.53 9.41
CA PHE A 422 20.39 12.29 9.68
C PHE A 422 20.13 11.00 10.48
N ASP A 423 19.17 11.01 11.40
CA ASP A 423 18.74 9.79 12.11
C ASP A 423 17.78 8.97 11.23
N TRP A 424 18.33 8.00 10.49
CA TRP A 424 17.60 7.03 9.65
C TRP A 424 16.44 6.25 10.30
N ARG A 425 16.20 6.41 11.62
CA ARG A 425 15.03 5.86 12.33
C ARG A 425 13.83 6.81 12.34
N ARG A 426 14.01 8.09 11.97
CA ARG A 426 13.00 9.15 11.98
C ARG A 426 12.99 9.84 10.63
N PHE A 427 11.83 10.23 10.14
CA PHE A 427 11.68 10.94 8.85
C PHE A 427 10.79 12.17 9.04
N ASP A 428 11.07 12.96 10.09
CA ASP A 428 10.32 14.14 10.53
C ASP A 428 10.97 15.49 10.17
N GLY A 429 12.09 15.48 9.44
CA GLY A 429 12.50 16.54 8.51
C GLY A 429 13.35 17.70 9.05
N ASP A 430 13.25 18.02 10.35
CA ASP A 430 13.90 19.20 10.93
C ASP A 430 15.16 18.91 11.77
N ASP A 431 15.43 17.64 12.11
CA ASP A 431 16.58 17.21 12.93
C ASP A 431 17.70 16.63 12.03
N TYR A 432 18.50 17.53 11.45
CA TYR A 432 19.63 17.18 10.58
C TYR A 432 20.84 18.10 10.82
N ARG A 433 22.02 17.68 10.32
CA ARG A 433 23.24 18.49 10.36
C ARG A 433 23.99 18.42 9.04
N VAL A 434 24.58 19.54 8.61
CA VAL A 434 25.49 19.54 7.46
C VAL A 434 26.92 19.34 7.96
N SER A 435 27.56 18.26 7.49
CA SER A 435 28.93 17.90 7.80
C SER A 435 29.93 18.99 7.39
N PRO A 436 31.11 19.07 8.02
CA PRO A 436 32.20 19.90 7.52
C PRO A 436 32.66 19.49 6.11
N MET A 437 33.18 20.45 5.34
CA MET A 437 33.53 20.27 3.92
C MET A 437 34.90 19.64 3.68
N ASP A 438 35.74 19.48 4.71
CA ASP A 438 37.12 19.00 4.62
C ASP A 438 37.21 17.60 4.00
N GLY A 439 36.31 16.67 4.36
CA GLY A 439 36.21 15.35 3.74
C GLY A 439 35.91 15.41 2.23
N VAL A 440 35.02 16.32 1.83
CA VAL A 440 34.65 16.55 0.42
C VAL A 440 35.81 17.19 -0.36
N GLU A 441 36.51 18.16 0.24
CA GLU A 441 37.70 18.80 -0.35
C GLU A 441 38.84 17.81 -0.55
N ARG A 442 39.09 16.93 0.43
CA ARG A 442 40.06 15.81 0.33
C ARG A 442 39.69 14.84 -0.79
N PHE A 443 38.42 14.47 -0.90
CA PHE A 443 37.92 13.61 -1.98
C PHE A 443 38.04 14.27 -3.37
N GLN A 444 37.75 15.57 -3.47
CA GLN A 444 37.91 16.33 -4.71
C GLN A 444 39.38 16.46 -5.15
N ALA A 445 40.32 16.53 -4.19
CA ALA A 445 41.75 16.48 -4.47
C ALA A 445 42.17 15.10 -5.00
N LEU A 446 41.76 14.01 -4.34
CA LEU A 446 41.98 12.63 -4.79
C LEU A 446 41.42 12.38 -6.20
N CYS A 447 40.19 12.84 -6.48
CA CYS A 447 39.59 12.71 -7.81
C CYS A 447 40.45 13.40 -8.88
N ARG A 448 40.99 14.60 -8.58
CA ARG A 448 41.89 15.33 -9.48
C ARG A 448 43.19 14.59 -9.75
N GLU A 449 43.77 13.95 -8.73
CA GLU A 449 44.99 13.12 -8.87
C GLU A 449 44.73 11.89 -9.75
N GLU A 450 43.55 11.27 -9.64
CA GLU A 450 43.14 10.12 -10.45
C GLU A 450 42.53 10.50 -11.82
N GLY A 451 42.45 11.80 -12.16
CA GLY A 451 41.90 12.29 -13.43
C GLY A 451 40.37 12.19 -13.55
N ALA A 452 39.66 12.15 -12.42
CA ALA A 452 38.21 12.11 -12.32
C ALA A 452 37.61 13.50 -12.03
N ALA A 453 36.49 13.82 -12.70
CA ALA A 453 35.61 14.94 -12.35
C ALA A 453 34.28 14.36 -11.81
N PRO A 454 34.03 14.40 -10.49
CA PRO A 454 32.84 13.78 -9.90
C PRO A 454 31.57 14.58 -10.16
N LEU A 455 30.43 13.89 -10.18
CA LEU A 455 29.08 14.47 -10.20
C LEU A 455 28.48 14.45 -8.79
N TYR A 456 28.36 15.61 -8.16
CA TYR A 456 27.76 15.76 -6.83
C TYR A 456 26.25 15.99 -6.94
N PHE A 457 25.45 15.14 -6.29
CA PHE A 457 24.02 15.36 -6.12
C PHE A 457 23.75 16.05 -4.79
N LEU A 458 23.25 17.29 -4.81
CA LEU A 458 23.14 18.15 -3.63
C LEU A 458 21.72 18.15 -3.05
N THR A 459 21.57 17.91 -1.74
CA THR A 459 20.27 18.01 -1.05
C THR A 459 19.89 19.45 -0.70
N TRP A 460 18.62 19.68 -0.36
CA TRP A 460 18.12 20.99 0.09
C TRP A 460 18.90 21.58 1.28
N PRO A 461 19.23 20.82 2.35
CA PRO A 461 20.18 21.24 3.39
C PRO A 461 21.52 21.75 2.87
N ILE A 462 22.14 21.03 1.94
CA ILE A 462 23.47 21.36 1.41
C ILE A 462 23.44 22.66 0.61
N LEU A 463 22.42 22.85 -0.23
CA LEU A 463 22.23 24.10 -0.99
C LEU A 463 21.89 25.31 -0.10
N LYS A 464 21.41 25.08 1.14
CA LYS A 464 21.09 26.14 2.11
C LYS A 464 22.21 26.48 3.09
N ASP A 465 23.22 25.63 3.25
CA ASP A 465 24.29 25.87 4.22
C ASP A 465 25.28 26.93 3.72
N GLU A 466 25.49 27.97 4.54
CA GLU A 466 26.33 29.13 4.24
C GLU A 466 27.82 28.81 4.01
N ARG A 467 28.26 27.57 4.29
CA ARG A 467 29.62 27.08 4.11
C ARG A 467 29.71 26.08 2.96
N ALA A 468 28.74 25.17 2.86
CA ALA A 468 28.74 24.12 1.84
C ALA A 468 28.41 24.67 0.44
N ALA A 469 27.38 25.52 0.30
CA ALA A 469 26.99 26.03 -1.02
C ALA A 469 28.09 26.86 -1.71
N PRO A 470 28.82 27.77 -1.04
CA PRO A 470 29.98 28.46 -1.64
C PRO A 470 31.13 27.53 -2.02
N CYS A 471 31.35 26.44 -1.27
CA CYS A 471 32.38 25.44 -1.58
C CYS A 471 32.09 24.77 -2.93
N PHE A 472 30.85 24.31 -3.15
CA PHE A 472 30.43 23.71 -4.42
C PHE A 472 30.35 24.73 -5.57
N GLN A 473 29.93 25.97 -5.32
CA GLN A 473 29.95 27.04 -6.32
C GLN A 473 31.38 27.33 -6.80
N SER A 474 32.38 27.29 -5.91
CA SER A 474 33.80 27.42 -6.25
C SER A 474 34.29 26.26 -7.13
N MET A 475 33.89 25.01 -6.82
CA MET A 475 34.21 23.83 -7.63
C MET A 475 33.59 23.91 -9.04
N ALA A 476 32.34 24.39 -9.15
CA ALA A 476 31.65 24.62 -10.42
C ALA A 476 32.38 25.68 -11.26
N GLY A 477 32.71 26.84 -10.66
CA GLY A 477 33.44 27.92 -11.33
C GLY A 477 34.85 27.52 -11.79
N ALA A 478 35.48 26.55 -11.12
CA ALA A 478 36.76 25.96 -11.52
C ALA A 478 36.62 24.84 -12.57
N GLY A 479 35.42 24.35 -12.86
CA GLY A 479 35.16 23.26 -13.81
C GLY A 479 35.76 21.91 -13.40
N VAL A 480 35.90 21.65 -12.09
CA VAL A 480 36.54 20.41 -11.56
C VAL A 480 35.53 19.34 -11.12
N ALA A 481 34.24 19.65 -11.17
CA ALA A 481 33.12 18.77 -10.83
C ALA A 481 31.83 19.25 -11.50
N ASP A 482 30.87 18.33 -11.61
CA ASP A 482 29.52 18.57 -12.13
C ASP A 482 28.48 18.45 -10.99
N PHE A 483 27.28 19.02 -11.17
CA PHE A 483 26.27 19.13 -10.11
C PHE A 483 24.86 18.73 -10.55
N GLY A 484 24.11 18.12 -9.63
CA GLY A 484 22.72 17.70 -9.84
C GLY A 484 21.88 17.77 -8.56
N LEU A 485 20.58 17.48 -8.69
CA LEU A 485 19.64 17.49 -7.58
C LEU A 485 19.66 16.17 -6.81
N HIS A 486 19.75 16.23 -5.47
CA HIS A 486 19.43 15.09 -4.59
C HIS A 486 18.14 15.38 -3.83
N LEU A 487 16.99 14.89 -4.30
CA LEU A 487 15.72 15.19 -3.63
C LEU A 487 15.49 14.21 -2.46
N HIS A 488 15.90 14.65 -1.28
CA HIS A 488 15.56 14.09 0.03
C HIS A 488 14.21 14.60 0.49
N GLN A 489 13.17 13.79 0.35
CA GLN A 489 11.79 14.26 0.54
C GLN A 489 11.50 14.75 1.97
N TRP A 490 12.21 14.22 2.98
CA TRP A 490 12.03 14.61 4.38
C TRP A 490 12.56 16.04 4.66
N THR A 491 13.63 16.46 3.98
CA THR A 491 14.28 17.78 4.14
C THR A 491 13.96 18.78 3.02
N THR A 492 13.34 18.36 1.91
CA THR A 492 13.23 19.18 0.69
C THR A 492 11.80 19.66 0.38
N PRO A 493 11.47 20.92 0.68
CA PRO A 493 11.58 21.47 2.04
C PRO A 493 10.86 20.55 3.05
N PRO A 494 11.15 20.60 4.36
CA PRO A 494 10.44 19.79 5.35
C PRO A 494 8.94 20.09 5.38
N GLY A 495 8.13 19.10 5.78
CA GLY A 495 6.67 19.21 5.78
C GLY A 495 5.95 17.92 6.14
N ASN A 496 4.65 17.86 5.85
CA ASN A 496 3.70 16.88 6.41
C ASN A 496 3.85 15.41 5.93
N PHE A 497 4.86 15.09 5.11
CA PHE A 497 5.08 13.75 4.53
C PHE A 497 6.17 13.00 5.31
N THR A 498 5.85 12.63 6.54
CA THR A 498 6.79 11.97 7.46
C THR A 498 6.64 10.44 7.44
N GLY A 499 7.67 9.74 7.94
CA GLY A 499 7.69 8.27 8.04
C GLY A 499 8.46 7.56 6.93
N GLU A 500 8.77 6.26 7.15
CA GLU A 500 9.55 5.46 6.19
C GLU A 500 8.83 5.26 4.84
N TYR A 501 7.50 5.28 4.79
CA TYR A 501 6.79 5.13 3.51
C TYR A 501 7.01 6.32 2.59
N PHE A 502 6.78 7.54 3.08
CA PHE A 502 7.00 8.73 2.26
C PHE A 502 8.46 9.01 1.96
N SER A 503 9.42 8.43 2.68
CA SER A 503 10.86 8.58 2.40
C SER A 503 11.31 8.17 0.98
N PHE A 504 10.49 7.45 0.21
CA PHE A 504 10.72 7.19 -1.21
C PHE A 504 9.88 8.13 -2.08
N GLN A 505 10.50 8.82 -3.04
CA GLN A 505 9.83 9.83 -3.89
C GLN A 505 8.57 9.30 -4.58
N LYS A 506 8.61 8.08 -5.13
CA LYS A 506 7.48 7.39 -5.78
C LYS A 506 6.21 7.28 -4.93
N ASN A 507 6.33 7.42 -3.60
CA ASN A 507 5.22 7.29 -2.67
C ASN A 507 4.54 8.62 -2.36
N LEU A 508 5.17 9.75 -2.70
CA LEU A 508 4.58 11.09 -2.56
C LEU A 508 3.31 11.23 -3.41
N PRO A 509 2.34 12.05 -2.98
CA PRO A 509 1.30 12.55 -3.87
C PRO A 509 1.93 13.38 -5.00
N ARG A 510 1.44 13.21 -6.23
CA ARG A 510 2.04 13.80 -7.44
C ARG A 510 2.25 15.32 -7.35
N GLN A 511 1.28 16.03 -6.77
CA GLN A 511 1.36 17.48 -6.54
C GLN A 511 2.42 17.85 -5.48
N ALA A 512 2.51 17.10 -4.38
CA ALA A 512 3.54 17.34 -3.36
C ALA A 512 4.94 17.09 -3.92
N TYR A 513 5.12 16.05 -4.75
CA TYR A 513 6.40 15.80 -5.41
C TYR A 513 6.77 16.94 -6.37
N ARG A 514 5.82 17.42 -7.21
CA ARG A 514 6.00 18.62 -8.05
C ARG A 514 6.42 19.85 -7.24
N GLU A 515 5.80 20.12 -6.10
CA GLU A 515 6.12 21.27 -5.24
C GLU A 515 7.52 21.17 -4.60
N LYS A 516 7.91 19.97 -4.16
CA LYS A 516 9.24 19.68 -3.60
C LYS A 516 10.33 19.81 -4.66
N LEU A 517 10.08 19.27 -5.86
CA LEU A 517 11.00 19.33 -6.99
C LEU A 517 11.16 20.77 -7.51
N LYS A 518 10.05 21.52 -7.64
CA LYS A 518 10.09 22.96 -7.94
C LYS A 518 10.95 23.74 -6.95
N SER A 519 10.78 23.48 -5.66
CA SER A 519 11.54 24.15 -4.60
C SER A 519 13.03 23.88 -4.74
N LEU A 520 13.43 22.61 -4.87
CA LEU A 520 14.83 22.22 -4.98
C LEU A 520 15.49 22.74 -6.25
N ALA A 521 14.81 22.64 -7.40
CA ALA A 521 15.31 23.15 -8.67
C ALA A 521 15.49 24.67 -8.64
N GLY A 522 14.55 25.41 -8.04
CA GLY A 522 14.67 26.85 -7.85
C GLY A 522 15.87 27.23 -6.97
N LEU A 523 16.05 26.55 -5.83
CA LEU A 523 17.20 26.80 -4.95
C LEU A 523 18.54 26.45 -5.63
N PHE A 524 18.58 25.42 -6.48
CA PHE A 524 19.76 25.11 -7.29
C PHE A 524 20.05 26.22 -8.32
N GLU A 525 19.02 26.70 -9.03
CA GLU A 525 19.12 27.83 -9.97
C GLU A 525 19.62 29.10 -9.26
N ASP A 526 19.17 29.38 -8.02
CA ASP A 526 19.64 30.51 -7.21
C ASP A 526 21.13 30.40 -6.84
N VAL A 527 21.64 29.19 -6.55
CA VAL A 527 23.04 28.96 -6.14
C VAL A 527 24.00 28.94 -7.33
N PHE A 528 23.65 28.29 -8.43
CA PHE A 528 24.55 28.08 -9.57
C PHE A 528 24.29 29.02 -10.76
N SER A 529 23.18 29.77 -10.76
CA SER A 529 22.71 30.54 -11.94
C SER A 529 22.49 29.70 -13.21
N GLU A 530 22.38 28.38 -13.06
CA GLU A 530 22.15 27.41 -14.12
C GLU A 530 21.04 26.43 -13.74
N LYS A 531 20.34 25.87 -14.74
CA LYS A 531 19.30 24.87 -14.52
C LYS A 531 19.92 23.50 -14.22
N PRO A 532 19.41 22.74 -13.23
CA PRO A 532 19.87 21.39 -12.99
C PRO A 532 19.49 20.48 -14.16
N LEU A 533 20.41 19.62 -14.60
CA LEU A 533 20.18 18.63 -15.66
C LEU A 533 20.17 17.18 -15.16
N ALA A 534 20.77 16.92 -13.99
CA ALA A 534 20.90 15.59 -13.41
C ALA A 534 20.12 15.47 -12.10
N HIS A 535 19.56 14.28 -11.83
CA HIS A 535 18.82 13.97 -10.62
C HIS A 535 19.26 12.64 -9.98
N ARG A 536 19.24 12.61 -8.64
CA ARG A 536 19.32 11.44 -7.78
C ARG A 536 18.11 11.45 -6.84
N ALA A 537 17.45 10.30 -6.73
CA ALA A 537 16.40 10.10 -5.75
C ALA A 537 16.96 9.71 -4.38
N GLY A 538 16.50 10.40 -3.33
CA GLY A 538 16.75 9.97 -1.95
C GLY A 538 16.34 8.51 -1.74
N ARG A 539 17.21 7.73 -1.10
CA ARG A 539 17.08 6.26 -0.95
C ARG A 539 16.88 5.51 -2.27
N TYR A 540 17.27 6.07 -3.41
CA TYR A 540 17.03 5.51 -4.76
C TYR A 540 15.53 5.35 -5.06
N GLY A 541 14.69 6.14 -4.39
CA GLY A 541 13.24 5.94 -4.27
C GLY A 541 12.38 6.33 -5.47
N ILE A 542 12.87 6.15 -6.69
CA ILE A 542 12.16 6.49 -7.93
C ILE A 542 11.31 5.33 -8.48
N GLY A 543 10.21 5.65 -9.15
CA GLY A 543 9.40 4.73 -9.97
C GLY A 543 9.28 5.22 -11.42
N SER A 544 8.72 4.39 -12.29
CA SER A 544 8.52 4.72 -13.71
C SER A 544 7.64 5.97 -13.93
N GLY A 545 6.57 6.12 -13.14
CA GLY A 545 5.64 7.25 -13.22
C GLY A 545 6.19 8.61 -12.75
N ASP A 546 7.42 8.66 -12.24
CA ASP A 546 8.09 9.88 -11.76
C ASP A 546 8.82 10.64 -12.89
N TYR A 547 9.21 9.93 -13.95
CA TYR A 547 10.05 10.47 -15.04
C TYR A 547 9.37 11.62 -15.81
N GLU A 548 8.05 11.60 -15.93
CA GLU A 548 7.25 12.69 -16.51
C GLU A 548 7.42 14.00 -15.73
N LEU A 549 7.47 13.93 -14.39
CA LEU A 549 7.71 15.09 -13.52
C LEU A 549 9.17 15.54 -13.58
N LEU A 550 10.15 14.63 -13.59
CA LEU A 550 11.56 15.02 -13.77
C LEU A 550 11.74 15.84 -15.06
N ALA A 551 11.16 15.35 -16.16
CA ALA A 551 11.21 16.02 -17.45
C ALA A 551 10.39 17.34 -17.49
N GLU A 552 9.35 17.50 -16.66
CA GLU A 552 8.62 18.77 -16.48
C GLU A 552 9.53 19.90 -15.97
N PHE A 553 10.51 19.57 -15.12
CA PHE A 553 11.48 20.50 -14.57
C PHE A 553 12.78 20.63 -15.38
N GLY A 554 12.84 20.04 -16.59
CA GLY A 554 14.00 20.15 -17.48
C GLY A 554 15.18 19.24 -17.12
N LEU A 555 14.99 18.30 -16.19
CA LEU A 555 15.99 17.27 -15.91
C LEU A 555 16.08 16.32 -17.11
N CYS A 556 17.29 16.13 -17.61
CA CYS A 556 17.58 15.33 -18.82
C CYS A 556 18.27 14.00 -18.48
N TYR A 557 18.79 13.86 -17.26
CA TYR A 557 19.54 12.68 -16.81
C TYR A 557 19.12 12.28 -15.40
N ASP A 558 18.92 10.98 -15.18
CA ASP A 558 18.54 10.41 -13.89
C ASP A 558 19.53 9.32 -13.51
N PHE A 559 20.11 9.47 -12.33
CA PHE A 559 20.92 8.46 -11.68
C PHE A 559 20.13 8.11 -10.43
N SER A 560 19.10 7.30 -10.54
CA SER A 560 18.30 6.85 -9.38
C SER A 560 18.10 5.34 -9.34
N PRO A 561 17.85 4.63 -10.44
CA PRO A 561 17.59 3.19 -10.38
C PRO A 561 18.82 2.43 -9.88
N SER A 562 18.65 1.57 -8.88
CA SER A 562 19.76 0.85 -8.24
C SER A 562 19.72 -0.62 -8.59
N ALA A 563 20.33 -0.98 -9.73
CA ALA A 563 20.35 -2.35 -10.25
C ALA A 563 20.76 -3.36 -9.16
N ALA A 564 20.11 -4.52 -9.13
CA ALA A 564 20.18 -5.56 -8.09
C ALA A 564 19.40 -5.33 -6.77
N PHE A 565 18.96 -4.13 -6.41
CA PHE A 565 18.37 -3.84 -5.08
C PHE A 565 16.84 -3.96 -5.04
N ASP A 566 16.30 -4.37 -3.89
CA ASP A 566 14.85 -4.46 -3.63
C ASP A 566 14.51 -3.67 -2.34
N PHE A 567 13.76 -2.58 -2.48
CA PHE A 567 13.30 -1.74 -1.37
C PHE A 567 11.80 -1.94 -1.07
N SER A 568 11.11 -2.85 -1.77
CA SER A 568 9.64 -3.00 -1.73
C SER A 568 9.08 -3.40 -0.35
N SER A 569 9.87 -4.10 0.46
CA SER A 569 9.51 -4.44 1.85
C SER A 569 9.32 -3.24 2.79
N ARG A 570 9.75 -2.04 2.36
CA ARG A 570 9.59 -0.74 3.04
C ARG A 570 8.74 0.24 2.21
N GLY A 571 8.02 -0.26 1.19
CA GLY A 571 7.25 0.54 0.23
C GLY A 571 8.07 1.21 -0.88
N GLY A 572 9.39 1.01 -0.91
CA GLY A 572 10.26 1.54 -1.97
C GLY A 572 10.12 0.79 -3.31
N PRO A 573 10.91 1.17 -4.33
CA PRO A 573 10.95 0.49 -5.62
C PRO A 573 11.69 -0.86 -5.56
N ASP A 574 11.48 -1.70 -6.57
CA ASP A 574 12.13 -3.00 -6.74
C ASP A 574 12.94 -3.01 -8.05
N PHE A 575 14.25 -2.82 -7.95
CA PHE A 575 15.21 -2.88 -9.05
C PHE A 575 15.91 -4.25 -9.12
N SER A 576 15.40 -5.27 -8.42
CA SER A 576 16.05 -6.57 -8.27
C SER A 576 16.26 -7.33 -9.59
N THR A 577 15.58 -6.92 -10.66
CA THR A 577 15.73 -7.53 -11.98
C THR A 577 16.18 -6.53 -13.05
N MET A 578 16.55 -5.31 -12.67
CA MET A 578 17.02 -4.27 -13.59
C MET A 578 18.47 -4.55 -14.04
N SER A 579 18.77 -4.23 -15.30
CA SER A 579 20.11 -4.27 -15.91
C SER A 579 20.91 -3.02 -15.53
N ASN A 580 22.25 -3.10 -15.56
CA ASN A 580 23.13 -1.94 -15.36
C ASN A 580 23.23 -1.04 -16.61
N LYS A 581 22.65 -1.44 -17.75
CA LYS A 581 22.70 -0.68 -19.00
C LYS A 581 21.93 0.65 -18.87
N PRO A 582 22.52 1.78 -19.30
CA PRO A 582 21.78 3.02 -19.43
C PRO A 582 20.62 2.87 -20.41
N PHE A 583 19.52 3.58 -20.14
CA PHE A 583 18.32 3.56 -20.97
C PHE A 583 17.76 4.95 -21.19
N ILE A 584 17.22 5.16 -22.39
CA ILE A 584 16.38 6.30 -22.70
C ILE A 584 14.99 6.01 -22.14
N ALA A 585 14.41 7.02 -21.50
CA ALA A 585 13.07 7.02 -20.95
C ALA A 585 12.28 8.16 -21.62
N GLU A 586 11.22 7.81 -22.34
CA GLU A 586 10.34 8.78 -23.00
C GLU A 586 9.00 8.87 -22.26
N ALA A 587 8.66 10.08 -21.82
CA ALA A 587 7.39 10.40 -21.16
C ALA A 587 6.81 11.69 -21.75
N ASP A 588 5.57 11.64 -22.24
CA ASP A 588 4.85 12.77 -22.85
C ASP A 588 5.67 13.58 -23.88
N GLY A 589 6.37 12.88 -24.77
CA GLY A 589 7.22 13.48 -25.81
C GLY A 589 8.53 14.10 -25.32
N ARG A 590 8.84 14.02 -24.01
CA ARG A 590 10.13 14.40 -23.43
C ARG A 590 11.04 13.18 -23.27
N ARG A 591 12.34 13.37 -23.46
CA ARG A 591 13.39 12.34 -23.39
C ARG A 591 14.26 12.59 -22.17
N LEU A 592 14.50 11.57 -21.36
CA LEU A 592 15.46 11.55 -20.26
C LEU A 592 16.37 10.32 -20.40
N VAL A 593 17.64 10.39 -20.00
CA VAL A 593 18.55 9.23 -19.99
C VAL A 593 18.84 8.78 -18.56
N ALA A 594 18.41 7.58 -18.23
CA ALA A 594 18.69 6.94 -16.95
C ALA A 594 20.00 6.17 -16.99
N THR A 595 20.89 6.42 -16.03
CA THR A 595 22.12 5.65 -15.82
C THR A 595 22.03 4.97 -14.45
N PRO A 596 21.79 3.64 -14.39
CA PRO A 596 21.65 2.94 -13.12
C PRO A 596 22.89 3.06 -12.22
N VAL A 597 22.66 3.05 -10.90
CA VAL A 597 23.74 2.79 -9.94
C VAL A 597 24.21 1.37 -10.14
N THR A 598 25.51 1.18 -10.36
CA THR A 598 26.06 -0.13 -10.67
C THR A 598 25.92 -1.08 -9.49
N GLY A 599 25.31 -2.23 -9.74
CA GLY A 599 25.05 -3.25 -8.74
C GLY A 599 24.87 -4.63 -9.33
N ALA A 600 25.24 -5.64 -8.53
CA ALA A 600 25.15 -7.04 -8.88
C ALA A 600 24.75 -7.87 -7.65
N ARG A 601 24.54 -9.18 -7.83
CA ARG A 601 24.24 -10.09 -6.72
C ARG A 601 25.36 -11.12 -6.59
N ALA A 602 26.05 -11.05 -5.46
CA ALA A 602 27.00 -12.07 -5.06
C ALA A 602 26.28 -13.31 -4.53
N LEU A 603 26.85 -14.50 -4.75
CA LEU A 603 26.54 -15.65 -3.90
C LEU A 603 27.03 -15.36 -2.47
N ARG A 604 26.14 -15.57 -1.49
CA ARG A 604 26.36 -15.17 -0.09
C ARG A 604 27.67 -15.73 0.48
N GLY A 605 28.57 -14.84 0.89
CA GLY A 605 29.88 -15.19 1.45
C GLY A 605 30.99 -15.39 0.41
N THR A 606 30.79 -14.91 -0.83
CA THR A 606 31.77 -15.01 -1.92
C THR A 606 31.82 -13.72 -2.73
N SER A 607 32.91 -13.49 -3.47
CA SER A 607 33.02 -12.45 -4.50
C SER A 607 32.53 -12.94 -5.89
N TYR A 608 31.73 -14.00 -5.94
CA TYR A 608 31.19 -14.55 -7.20
C TYR A 608 29.84 -13.91 -7.53
N PHE A 609 29.84 -13.04 -8.54
CA PHE A 609 28.66 -12.31 -8.99
C PHE A 609 27.92 -13.06 -10.09
N LEU A 610 26.60 -13.12 -9.97
CA LEU A 610 25.72 -13.62 -11.01
C LEU A 610 25.40 -12.49 -11.99
N SER A 611 25.54 -12.75 -13.29
CA SER A 611 25.12 -11.80 -14.33
C SER A 611 23.66 -11.41 -14.14
N GLN A 612 23.41 -10.10 -14.10
CA GLN A 612 22.07 -9.52 -14.09
C GLN A 612 21.69 -8.91 -15.45
N GLU A 613 22.62 -8.96 -16.41
CA GLU A 613 22.45 -8.27 -17.67
C GLU A 613 21.46 -8.99 -18.59
N LYS A 614 20.56 -8.19 -19.16
CA LYS A 614 19.50 -8.61 -20.07
C LYS A 614 19.72 -7.97 -21.44
N ARG A 615 18.90 -8.38 -22.41
CA ARG A 615 18.79 -7.66 -23.69
C ARG A 615 18.06 -6.33 -23.50
N ASP A 616 16.98 -6.34 -22.73
CA ASP A 616 16.13 -5.18 -22.51
C ASP A 616 16.67 -4.34 -21.34
N ALA A 617 16.82 -3.03 -21.57
CA ALA A 617 17.16 -2.03 -20.55
C ALA A 617 15.91 -1.23 -20.16
N GLY A 618 15.94 -0.58 -18.99
CA GLY A 618 14.78 0.12 -18.42
C GLY A 618 14.17 -0.60 -17.20
N PHE A 619 12.98 -0.15 -16.82
CA PHE A 619 12.20 -0.78 -15.74
C PHE A 619 11.79 -2.20 -16.17
N ALA A 620 12.32 -3.20 -15.47
CA ALA A 620 12.16 -4.60 -15.84
C ALA A 620 11.06 -5.28 -15.01
N PRO A 621 10.05 -5.92 -15.64
CA PRO A 621 8.95 -6.56 -14.93
C PRO A 621 9.39 -7.56 -13.87
N TYR A 622 8.74 -7.48 -12.71
CA TYR A 622 9.05 -8.32 -11.56
C TYR A 622 9.04 -9.81 -11.91
N LYS A 623 10.18 -10.48 -11.69
CA LYS A 623 10.33 -11.93 -11.83
C LYS A 623 10.79 -12.53 -10.51
N LYS A 624 9.93 -13.37 -9.93
CA LYS A 624 10.20 -14.04 -8.65
C LYS A 624 11.37 -15.01 -8.77
N ASP A 625 12.50 -14.67 -8.18
CA ASP A 625 13.66 -15.54 -8.02
C ASP A 625 13.50 -16.46 -6.79
N PRO A 626 13.35 -17.79 -6.95
CA PRO A 626 13.25 -18.72 -5.81
C PRO A 626 14.58 -18.91 -5.06
N PHE A 627 15.71 -18.47 -5.62
CA PHE A 627 17.04 -18.60 -5.03
C PHE A 627 17.57 -17.28 -4.42
N SER A 628 16.72 -16.25 -4.31
CA SER A 628 17.11 -14.93 -3.80
C SER A 628 17.74 -14.96 -2.40
N VAL A 629 17.31 -15.88 -1.54
CA VAL A 629 17.83 -16.06 -0.17
C VAL A 629 19.32 -16.46 -0.08
N PHE A 630 19.89 -16.97 -1.18
CA PHE A 630 21.31 -17.34 -1.28
C PHE A 630 22.16 -16.23 -1.90
N LYS A 631 21.55 -15.09 -2.26
CA LYS A 631 22.17 -13.99 -3.00
C LYS A 631 22.11 -12.71 -2.18
N ILE A 632 23.17 -11.92 -2.18
CA ILE A 632 23.21 -10.61 -1.51
C ILE A 632 23.48 -9.54 -2.58
N PRO A 633 22.69 -8.46 -2.65
CA PRO A 633 22.98 -7.34 -3.54
C PRO A 633 24.21 -6.58 -3.02
N MET A 634 25.09 -6.22 -3.94
CA MET A 634 26.24 -5.35 -3.68
C MET A 634 26.25 -4.23 -4.71
N ARG A 635 26.71 -3.06 -4.28
CA ARG A 635 26.86 -1.85 -5.09
C ARG A 635 28.33 -1.62 -5.43
N LEU A 636 28.60 -0.95 -6.54
CA LEU A 636 29.91 -0.39 -6.83
C LEU A 636 30.14 0.87 -5.98
N SER A 637 30.62 0.66 -4.75
CA SER A 637 30.80 1.68 -3.73
C SER A 637 31.89 1.26 -2.73
N PRO A 638 32.75 2.17 -2.23
CA PRO A 638 33.73 1.83 -1.20
C PRO A 638 33.05 1.51 0.16
N GLU A 639 31.78 1.86 0.33
CA GLU A 639 31.03 1.75 1.58
C GLU A 639 30.75 0.29 1.96
N GLY A 640 31.60 -0.27 2.82
CA GLY A 640 31.53 -1.68 3.22
C GLY A 640 31.93 -2.66 2.12
N GLY A 641 32.51 -2.18 1.02
CA GLY A 641 33.04 -2.98 -0.08
C GLY A 641 34.56 -3.07 -0.03
N ARG A 642 35.12 -4.29 -0.06
CA ARG A 642 36.58 -4.47 -0.20
C ARG A 642 36.98 -4.24 -1.66
N LEU A 643 38.19 -3.75 -1.89
CA LEU A 643 38.72 -3.53 -3.25
C LEU A 643 38.54 -4.76 -4.16
N GLU A 644 38.86 -5.96 -3.67
CA GLU A 644 38.67 -7.24 -4.38
C GLU A 644 37.23 -7.45 -4.87
N ASP A 645 36.24 -7.13 -4.02
CA ASP A 645 34.82 -7.31 -4.31
C ASP A 645 34.35 -6.29 -5.35
N LEU A 646 34.85 -5.05 -5.29
CA LEU A 646 34.60 -4.02 -6.30
C LEU A 646 35.18 -4.40 -7.66
N GLN A 647 36.41 -4.92 -7.67
CA GLN A 647 37.06 -5.39 -8.90
C GLN A 647 36.31 -6.60 -9.52
N ALA A 648 35.86 -7.54 -8.71
CA ALA A 648 35.10 -8.70 -9.16
C ALA A 648 33.68 -8.32 -9.66
N LEU A 649 33.00 -7.40 -8.97
CA LEU A 649 31.70 -6.86 -9.40
C LEU A 649 31.83 -6.12 -10.73
N THR A 650 32.86 -5.29 -10.88
CA THR A 650 33.12 -4.51 -12.10
C THR A 650 33.32 -5.41 -13.30
N ARG A 651 34.17 -6.45 -13.19
CA ARG A 651 34.36 -7.44 -14.26
C ARG A 651 33.05 -8.11 -14.65
N ALA A 652 32.28 -8.61 -13.67
CA ALA A 652 31.02 -9.31 -13.93
C ALA A 652 29.94 -8.42 -14.60
N VAL A 653 29.95 -7.11 -14.34
CA VAL A 653 29.05 -6.14 -14.99
C VAL A 653 29.51 -5.80 -16.41
N ILE A 654 30.83 -5.64 -16.64
CA ILE A 654 31.41 -5.44 -17.98
C ILE A 654 31.20 -6.68 -18.87
N ASP A 655 31.42 -7.89 -18.34
CA ASP A 655 31.20 -9.16 -19.04
C ASP A 655 29.73 -9.36 -19.44
N GLY A 656 28.79 -8.72 -18.73
CA GLY A 656 27.38 -8.67 -19.10
C GLY A 656 27.03 -7.64 -20.19
N GLY A 657 27.99 -6.81 -20.59
CA GLY A 657 27.85 -5.79 -21.64
C GLY A 657 27.22 -4.47 -21.17
N ALA A 658 27.41 -4.08 -19.90
CA ALA A 658 27.08 -2.72 -19.47
C ALA A 658 28.18 -1.73 -19.92
N PRO A 659 27.86 -0.70 -20.73
CA PRO A 659 28.87 0.18 -21.32
C PRO A 659 29.37 1.28 -20.37
N VAL A 660 28.55 1.66 -19.40
CA VAL A 660 28.80 2.72 -18.42
C VAL A 660 28.54 2.16 -17.03
N LEU A 661 29.45 2.47 -16.11
CA LEU A 661 29.44 2.09 -14.71
C LEU A 661 29.32 3.34 -13.85
N THR A 662 28.54 3.27 -12.78
CA THR A 662 28.36 4.34 -11.80
C THR A 662 29.01 3.92 -10.49
N TYR A 663 30.15 4.52 -10.15
CA TYR A 663 30.80 4.39 -8.84
C TYR A 663 30.22 5.44 -7.90
N THR A 664 29.70 5.04 -6.74
CA THR A 664 28.99 5.98 -5.86
C THR A 664 29.35 5.84 -4.39
N LEU A 665 29.31 6.95 -3.67
CA LEU A 665 29.44 7.06 -2.22
C LEU A 665 28.59 8.24 -1.70
N HIS A 666 28.38 8.32 -0.39
CA HIS A 666 27.72 9.45 0.26
C HIS A 666 28.76 10.41 0.85
N SER A 667 28.50 11.72 0.87
CA SER A 667 29.41 12.70 1.48
C SER A 667 29.64 12.44 2.97
N THR A 668 28.65 11.90 3.67
CA THR A 668 28.72 11.49 5.08
C THR A 668 29.72 10.36 5.33
N SER A 669 30.12 9.59 4.30
CA SER A 669 31.20 8.59 4.39
C SER A 669 32.60 9.17 4.23
N LEU A 670 32.72 10.48 3.98
CA LEU A 670 33.99 11.23 3.95
C LEU A 670 34.25 12.01 5.25
N THR A 671 33.27 12.06 6.16
CA THR A 671 33.36 12.81 7.42
C THR A 671 33.45 11.85 8.62
N PRO A 672 34.49 11.95 9.45
CA PRO A 672 34.65 11.12 10.65
C PRO A 672 33.44 11.22 11.60
N GLY A 673 32.83 10.06 11.89
CA GLY A 673 31.69 9.92 12.80
C GLY A 673 30.32 10.20 12.17
N ALA A 674 30.25 10.66 10.91
CA ALA A 674 29.00 11.02 10.25
C ALA A 674 28.24 9.81 9.64
N SER A 675 28.91 8.68 9.42
CA SER A 675 28.27 7.46 8.88
C SER A 675 28.71 6.18 9.59
N PRO A 676 27.94 5.07 9.47
CA PRO A 676 28.34 3.76 9.99
C PRO A 676 29.62 3.19 9.34
N TYR A 677 30.01 3.71 8.18
CA TYR A 677 31.18 3.32 7.38
C TYR A 677 32.42 4.12 7.79
N ALA A 678 32.29 5.43 8.02
CA ALA A 678 33.35 6.30 8.52
C ALA A 678 33.10 6.68 9.99
N ARG A 679 33.32 5.74 10.91
CA ARG A 679 33.05 5.95 12.36
C ARG A 679 34.06 6.85 13.06
N ASP A 680 35.25 6.94 12.48
CA ASP A 680 36.39 7.74 12.92
C ASP A 680 37.24 8.09 11.69
N GLU A 681 38.36 8.80 11.91
CA GLU A 681 39.30 9.22 10.86
C GLU A 681 39.81 8.05 10.03
N THR A 682 40.11 6.91 10.66
CA THR A 682 40.61 5.70 9.99
C THR A 682 39.60 5.19 8.97
N GLY A 683 38.31 5.19 9.34
CA GLY A 683 37.23 4.79 8.43
C GLY A 683 37.10 5.72 7.22
N ALA A 684 37.24 7.04 7.41
CA ALA A 684 37.24 8.00 6.30
C ALA A 684 38.48 7.83 5.40
N ASP A 685 39.66 7.62 5.99
CA ASP A 685 40.91 7.33 5.28
C ASP A 685 40.82 6.03 4.46
N GLU A 686 40.22 4.98 5.01
CA GLU A 686 40.00 3.70 4.30
C GLU A 686 39.07 3.85 3.08
N ILE A 687 38.03 4.69 3.16
CA ILE A 687 37.14 5.01 2.03
C ILE A 687 37.91 5.75 0.92
N LEU A 688 38.73 6.74 1.28
CA LEU A 688 39.59 7.46 0.33
C LEU A 688 40.62 6.51 -0.31
N ALA A 689 41.38 5.77 0.49
CA ALA A 689 42.41 4.84 0.00
C ALA A 689 41.83 3.74 -0.90
N THR A 690 40.66 3.18 -0.55
CA THR A 690 39.95 2.20 -1.39
C THR A 690 39.49 2.81 -2.71
N THR A 691 39.07 4.08 -2.69
CA THR A 691 38.66 4.80 -3.91
C THR A 691 39.84 5.03 -4.84
N ALA A 692 40.97 5.59 -4.36
CA ALA A 692 42.16 5.79 -5.18
C ALA A 692 42.65 4.46 -5.80
N ALA A 693 42.79 3.42 -4.99
CA ALA A 693 43.22 2.10 -5.45
C ALA A 693 42.26 1.48 -6.49
N TYR A 694 40.95 1.74 -6.38
CA TYR A 694 39.97 1.30 -7.36
C TYR A 694 40.04 2.11 -8.67
N LEU A 695 40.15 3.44 -8.61
CA LEU A 695 40.20 4.30 -9.80
C LEU A 695 41.49 4.08 -10.61
N SER A 696 42.65 4.00 -9.95
CA SER A 696 43.91 3.62 -10.58
C SER A 696 43.82 2.23 -11.22
N TRP A 697 43.31 1.23 -10.51
CA TRP A 697 43.11 -0.12 -11.08
C TRP A 697 42.18 -0.10 -12.30
N PHE A 698 41.07 0.64 -12.27
CA PHE A 698 40.13 0.73 -13.37
C PHE A 698 40.77 1.32 -14.62
N ARG A 699 41.52 2.43 -14.46
CA ARG A 699 42.25 3.10 -15.54
C ARG A 699 43.39 2.23 -16.10
N GLU A 700 44.23 1.67 -15.23
CA GLU A 700 45.51 1.07 -15.60
C GLU A 700 45.42 -0.43 -15.91
N THR A 701 44.56 -1.18 -15.19
CA THR A 701 44.43 -2.64 -15.37
C THR A 701 43.29 -3.03 -16.32
N LEU A 702 42.15 -2.35 -16.27
CA LEU A 702 41.06 -2.58 -17.23
C LEU A 702 41.17 -1.72 -18.50
N GLY A 703 42.09 -0.75 -18.54
CA GLY A 703 42.15 0.23 -19.62
C GLY A 703 40.88 1.10 -19.68
N GLY A 704 40.14 1.23 -18.58
CA GLY A 704 38.87 1.93 -18.53
C GLY A 704 39.01 3.44 -18.70
N GLU A 705 37.89 4.10 -18.97
CA GLU A 705 37.78 5.56 -19.13
C GLU A 705 36.96 6.13 -17.98
N ILE A 706 37.55 7.03 -17.20
CA ILE A 706 36.79 7.79 -16.20
C ILE A 706 36.26 9.04 -16.91
N VAL A 707 34.94 9.25 -16.86
CA VAL A 707 34.23 10.30 -17.61
C VAL A 707 33.61 11.33 -16.66
N SER A 708 33.65 12.61 -17.05
CA SER A 708 32.83 13.64 -16.40
C SER A 708 31.35 13.48 -16.80
N PHE A 709 30.44 14.20 -16.13
CA PHE A 709 29.04 14.22 -16.58
C PHE A 709 28.93 14.90 -17.96
N LYS A 710 29.75 15.90 -18.24
CA LYS A 710 29.82 16.54 -19.57
C LYS A 710 30.22 15.56 -20.68
N ASP A 711 31.21 14.70 -20.45
CA ASP A 711 31.62 13.68 -21.43
C ASP A 711 30.53 12.62 -21.61
N LEU A 712 29.89 12.21 -20.51
CA LEU A 712 28.78 11.26 -20.54
C LEU A 712 27.56 11.80 -21.31
N ARG A 713 27.27 13.10 -21.19
CA ARG A 713 26.24 13.77 -21.99
C ARG A 713 26.55 13.71 -23.47
N ALA A 714 27.76 14.12 -23.87
CA ALA A 714 28.18 14.08 -25.28
C ALA A 714 28.09 12.66 -25.88
N LEU A 715 28.44 11.64 -25.08
CA LEU A 715 28.30 10.23 -25.44
C LEU A 715 26.84 9.81 -25.68
N TYR A 716 25.90 10.25 -24.82
CA TYR A 716 24.48 9.91 -24.92
C TYR A 716 23.70 10.74 -25.95
N ASP A 717 24.16 11.96 -26.22
CA ASP A 717 23.59 12.84 -27.24
C ASP A 717 23.98 12.34 -28.64
N GLY A 718 25.25 11.97 -28.87
CA GLY A 718 25.71 11.35 -30.12
C GLY A 718 25.07 9.99 -30.40
N ALA A 719 24.75 9.21 -29.36
CA ALA A 719 23.96 7.98 -29.48
C ALA A 719 22.49 8.23 -29.90
N GLY A 720 21.99 9.45 -29.78
CA GLY A 720 20.61 9.82 -30.10
C GLY A 720 20.34 10.15 -31.57
N GLU A 721 21.38 10.44 -32.36
CA GLU A 721 21.24 10.78 -33.80
C GLU A 721 21.25 9.55 -34.72
N GLN A 722 21.56 8.36 -34.19
CA GLN A 722 21.70 7.11 -34.96
C GLN A 722 20.54 6.10 -34.78
N ALA A 723 19.49 6.44 -34.01
CA ALA A 723 18.42 5.52 -33.59
C ALA A 723 17.10 5.68 -34.38
#